data_AF-V4PA33-F1
#
_entry.id   AF-V4PA33-F1
#
_cell.length_a   1.000
_cell.length_b   1.000
_cell.length_c   1.000
_cell.angle_alpha   90.00
_cell.angle_beta   90.00
_cell.angle_gamma   90.00
#
_symmetry.space_group_name_H-M   'P 1'
#
loop_
_entity.id
_entity.type
_entity.pdbx_description
1 polymer ?
#
loop_
_entity_poly.entity_id
_entity_poly.type
_entity_poly.pdbx_seq_one_letter_code
_entity_poly.pdbx_strand_id
1 'polypeptide(L)'
;MSFEVTSMIRSFMPALATLAVLAAGAACAEAPRPLPTGQTVTPLATKAAVFSPLRTGIGPYPDYVADGAAALRISPDGRHMLILTSGFNRYNGPDGKLLKDQSGQYVFVYDLTAKGAVHRQTLEIPNAFYGVAWRPDSLGFYVSGGVDDAVYRFVRGKRGYHQTGKPIALGHSAGIGIDVKPQSAGLAVSPDGRRLLVANYYNDSVSLIDLATAKVTEQDLRPGKIDPGQRGVAGGEYPFDVVWRDARHAYVSAARDREIIALDIDGEAIRVARRLPVAGEPTTLLIDPVRHRLYATEDNADKLAVIDTSDDRLLQEAAMGFPEQMPEQMDTRELGKGVNPNALALLPDGQLLVTFGGINAVAMLDTSGASARVEGLMPTGWYPSAVATHRGRVFVANRKSPPGPNPQGCQPKVAVERAQPTACGASNQYIFQLEKAGLLQAPLPRPAELASLTLKVAENTGLDKQAERARGDAVMAQIHQRISHVVFIIKENRTYDQVLGDLETGNGDPRLAILGERLTPNHHALARQFVNFDNFMDSGEQSSTGWSWSTAARATDLLEKTAPVNYAGRGLAYESEGTSRNLNTALPAKARRAANPKASDDDDVLPGPLAITSPDAKDDDLPGQGFLWNAALRAGLSLRNYGFANDMPYDAGEPGSAPLARHAFADKTTVFTADDRALAGLSDPYYRGFDQKFPDYWNVQEWMREFAEQEASQSVPALTLLRISHDHFGDFDTAIDGVNTVETEMADNDYALGLVIERIAHSTIKDSTLVFVIEDDAQNGADHVSARRSIAYIVGPYVRQHAVVSAPYTTINMLRTIEGVLGLKPMGLNDALAVPMADAFDPQQQDWTYTAHASLVLKSTALPIAPQAFVASTVAQTCPLRTAAYWAQAMKGQNFEIEDHLDTTAFNAALWTGLAGAAETPARDGKDLSQARTALLQRPDMQAPCPSGSL
;
A
#
# COMPACT_ATOMS: atom_id res chain seq x y z
N MET A 1 -78.64 4.43 -28.24
CA MET A 1 -78.23 3.52 -29.33
C MET A 1 -76.79 3.14 -29.08
N SER A 2 -76.58 1.83 -29.10
CA SER A 2 -75.39 1.02 -28.86
C SER A 2 -74.07 1.56 -29.44
N PHE A 3 -72.95 1.46 -28.71
CA PHE A 3 -71.96 0.37 -28.86
C PHE A 3 -70.80 0.52 -27.86
N GLU A 4 -70.39 -0.62 -27.30
CA GLU A 4 -69.25 -0.83 -26.39
C GLU A 4 -67.89 -0.65 -27.07
N VAL A 5 -66.89 -0.19 -26.32
CA VAL A 5 -65.49 -0.61 -26.50
C VAL A 5 -64.87 -0.85 -25.13
N THR A 6 -64.45 -2.09 -24.89
CA THR A 6 -63.83 -2.58 -23.67
C THR A 6 -62.32 -2.73 -23.88
N SER A 7 -61.56 -2.35 -22.85
CA SER A 7 -60.41 -3.10 -22.29
C SER A 7 -58.96 -2.66 -22.58
N MET A 8 -58.28 -2.44 -21.43
CA MET A 8 -56.89 -2.77 -21.06
C MET A 8 -55.73 -1.84 -21.44
N ILE A 9 -55.38 -1.03 -20.43
CA ILE A 9 -54.10 -0.34 -20.24
C ILE A 9 -53.05 -1.37 -19.76
N ARG A 10 -51.95 -1.52 -20.52
CA ARG A 10 -50.65 -2.00 -20.02
C ARG A 10 -49.63 -0.91 -20.28
N SER A 11 -49.14 -0.26 -19.22
CA SER A 11 -48.09 0.75 -19.30
C SER A 11 -46.71 0.09 -19.36
N PHE A 12 -45.99 0.29 -20.46
CA PHE A 12 -44.55 0.12 -20.57
C PHE A 12 -43.88 1.48 -20.29
N MET A 13 -43.00 1.57 -19.28
CA MET A 13 -42.07 2.69 -19.10
C MET A 13 -40.76 2.38 -19.86
N PRO A 14 -40.22 3.29 -20.70
CA PRO A 14 -38.87 3.17 -21.24
C PRO A 14 -37.86 3.83 -20.29
N ALA A 15 -36.69 3.20 -20.19
CA ALA A 15 -35.51 3.67 -19.47
C ALA A 15 -35.01 5.01 -20.04
N LEU A 16 -34.76 5.99 -19.16
CA LEU A 16 -34.06 7.22 -19.50
C LEU A 16 -32.54 6.96 -19.58
N ALA A 17 -32.01 7.03 -20.79
CA ALA A 17 -30.59 7.21 -21.04
C ALA A 17 -30.20 8.68 -20.75
N THR A 18 -29.21 8.89 -19.89
CA THR A 18 -28.63 10.20 -19.59
C THR A 18 -27.79 10.66 -20.78
N LEU A 19 -28.28 11.69 -21.48
CA LEU A 19 -27.56 12.41 -22.53
C LEU A 19 -26.52 13.35 -21.90
N ALA A 20 -25.24 13.18 -22.25
CA ALA A 20 -24.21 14.17 -21.99
C ALA A 20 -24.41 15.37 -22.93
N VAL A 21 -24.70 16.55 -22.37
CA VAL A 21 -24.81 17.80 -23.13
C VAL A 21 -23.44 18.49 -23.15
N LEU A 22 -22.91 18.65 -24.37
CA LEU A 22 -21.85 19.59 -24.70
C LEU A 22 -22.38 21.02 -24.57
N ALA A 23 -21.84 21.80 -23.62
CA ALA A 23 -21.96 23.25 -23.61
C ALA A 23 -20.55 23.86 -23.59
N ALA A 24 -20.23 24.63 -24.63
CA ALA A 24 -19.04 25.46 -24.70
C ALA A 24 -19.35 26.82 -24.03
N GLY A 25 -18.59 27.20 -23.00
CA GLY A 25 -18.65 28.51 -22.37
C GLY A 25 -18.20 28.47 -20.91
N ALA A 26 -17.07 29.14 -20.62
CA ALA A 26 -16.30 29.14 -19.36
C ALA A 26 -15.75 27.76 -18.94
N ALA A 27 -14.42 27.65 -18.83
CA ALA A 27 -13.80 26.48 -18.24
C ALA A 27 -14.18 26.41 -16.76
N CYS A 28 -15.23 25.65 -16.43
CA CYS A 28 -15.40 25.18 -15.05
C CYS A 28 -14.14 24.40 -14.70
N ALA A 29 -13.38 24.90 -13.71
CA ALA A 29 -12.23 24.18 -13.17
C ALA A 29 -12.69 22.79 -12.69
N GLU A 30 -11.89 21.75 -12.98
CA GLU A 30 -12.15 20.41 -12.45
C GLU A 30 -12.18 20.47 -10.92
N ALA A 31 -13.20 19.88 -10.29
CA ALA A 31 -13.24 19.75 -8.84
C ALA A 31 -12.10 18.81 -8.40
N PRO A 32 -11.22 19.24 -7.47
CA PRO A 32 -10.17 18.38 -6.93
C PRO A 32 -10.78 17.14 -6.27
N ARG A 33 -10.16 15.98 -6.50
CA ARG A 33 -10.56 14.72 -5.88
C ARG A 33 -9.60 14.36 -4.75
N PRO A 34 -10.06 14.23 -3.49
CA PRO A 34 -9.20 13.91 -2.36
C PRO A 34 -8.66 12.49 -2.44
N LEU A 35 -7.46 12.30 -1.90
CA LEU A 35 -6.78 11.02 -1.77
C LEU A 35 -6.62 10.65 -0.29
N PRO A 36 -6.56 9.35 0.05
CA PRO A 36 -6.18 8.85 1.38
C PRO A 36 -4.75 9.23 1.82
N THR A 37 -4.00 9.98 1.01
CA THR A 37 -2.71 10.59 1.37
C THR A 37 -2.83 12.04 1.85
N GLY A 38 -4.04 12.60 1.90
CA GLY A 38 -4.29 14.02 2.22
C GLY A 38 -4.09 14.99 1.03
N GLN A 39 -3.53 14.50 -0.09
CA GLN A 39 -3.41 15.24 -1.34
C GLN A 39 -4.71 15.19 -2.16
N THR A 40 -4.75 15.91 -3.28
CA THR A 40 -5.84 15.86 -4.27
C THR A 40 -5.30 15.66 -5.69
N VAL A 41 -6.16 15.23 -6.63
CA VAL A 41 -5.79 15.10 -8.06
C VAL A 41 -6.72 15.88 -8.97
N THR A 42 -6.14 16.46 -10.04
CA THR A 42 -6.86 17.19 -11.11
C THR A 42 -6.29 16.85 -12.50
N PRO A 43 -6.48 15.61 -12.99
CA PRO A 43 -5.91 15.14 -14.26
C PRO A 43 -6.36 15.96 -15.50
N LEU A 44 -7.48 16.68 -15.42
CA LEU A 44 -8.04 17.47 -16.52
C LEU A 44 -7.69 18.96 -16.44
N ALA A 45 -6.82 19.38 -15.51
CA ALA A 45 -6.37 20.77 -15.40
C ALA A 45 -5.60 21.26 -16.64
N THR A 46 -4.93 20.35 -17.37
CA THR A 46 -4.23 20.69 -18.62
C THR A 46 -5.23 20.97 -19.75
N LYS A 47 -5.02 22.02 -20.53
CA LYS A 47 -5.96 22.39 -21.59
C LYS A 47 -6.06 21.29 -22.65
N ALA A 48 -7.29 20.92 -22.99
CA ALA A 48 -7.59 19.83 -23.94
C ALA A 48 -7.02 18.46 -23.52
N ALA A 49 -6.82 18.26 -22.21
CA ALA A 49 -6.61 16.94 -21.64
C ALA A 49 -7.85 16.06 -21.79
N VAL A 50 -7.61 14.77 -22.00
CA VAL A 50 -8.63 13.73 -21.95
C VAL A 50 -8.11 12.65 -21.01
N PHE A 51 -8.91 12.32 -20.00
CA PHE A 51 -8.66 11.21 -19.10
C PHE A 51 -9.65 10.09 -19.39
N SER A 52 -9.18 8.87 -19.61
CA SER A 52 -10.03 7.73 -19.96
C SER A 52 -9.62 6.48 -19.16
N PRO A 53 -10.58 5.76 -18.55
CA PRO A 53 -10.28 4.51 -17.87
C PRO A 53 -9.78 3.44 -18.86
N LEU A 54 -8.92 2.54 -18.40
CA LEU A 54 -8.44 1.40 -19.19
C LEU A 54 -9.49 0.27 -19.21
N ARG A 55 -10.59 0.50 -19.92
CA ARG A 55 -11.67 -0.49 -20.10
C ARG A 55 -11.24 -1.60 -21.05
N THR A 56 -11.29 -2.86 -20.61
CA THR A 56 -10.74 -4.00 -21.34
C THR A 56 -11.42 -4.23 -22.68
N GLY A 57 -12.75 -4.09 -22.77
CA GLY A 57 -13.51 -4.30 -24.01
C GLY A 57 -13.50 -5.75 -24.51
N ILE A 58 -13.01 -6.68 -23.70
CA ILE A 58 -12.86 -8.12 -24.00
C ILE A 58 -13.25 -8.95 -22.78
N GLY A 59 -13.30 -10.27 -22.95
CA GLY A 59 -13.68 -11.20 -21.90
C GLY A 59 -15.19 -11.21 -21.64
N PRO A 60 -15.64 -11.98 -20.65
CA PRO A 60 -17.05 -12.07 -20.28
C PRO A 60 -17.64 -10.74 -19.77
N TYR A 61 -16.79 -9.83 -19.25
CA TYR A 61 -17.16 -8.53 -18.72
C TYR A 61 -16.38 -7.41 -19.44
N PRO A 62 -16.78 -7.03 -20.67
CA PRO A 62 -16.05 -6.05 -21.48
C PRO A 62 -16.00 -4.65 -20.88
N ASP A 63 -16.88 -4.36 -19.90
CA ASP A 63 -16.90 -3.10 -19.16
C ASP A 63 -15.92 -3.04 -17.99
N TYR A 64 -15.23 -4.16 -17.70
CA TYR A 64 -14.19 -4.21 -16.69
C TYR A 64 -13.09 -3.17 -16.99
N VAL A 65 -12.71 -2.42 -15.97
CA VAL A 65 -11.62 -1.46 -16.05
C VAL A 65 -10.46 -2.04 -15.25
N ALA A 66 -9.34 -2.24 -15.94
CA ALA A 66 -8.13 -2.80 -15.37
C ALA A 66 -7.48 -1.80 -14.39
N ASP A 67 -6.71 -2.33 -13.45
CA ASP A 67 -5.83 -1.58 -12.55
C ASP A 67 -4.35 -1.80 -12.92
N GLY A 68 -3.45 -1.11 -12.22
CA GLY A 68 -2.05 -1.48 -12.22
C GLY A 68 -1.31 -1.18 -13.52
N ALA A 69 -1.65 -0.10 -14.26
CA ALA A 69 -0.83 0.28 -15.43
C ALA A 69 0.65 0.37 -15.02
N ALA A 70 1.51 -0.35 -15.74
CA ALA A 70 2.90 -0.58 -15.32
C ALA A 70 3.92 -0.05 -16.32
N ALA A 71 3.59 -0.09 -17.62
CA ALA A 71 4.49 0.38 -18.67
C ALA A 71 3.72 0.89 -19.90
N LEU A 72 4.35 1.82 -20.62
CA LEU A 72 3.84 2.40 -21.85
C LEU A 72 4.99 2.48 -22.87
N ARG A 73 4.77 2.02 -24.12
CA ARG A 73 5.77 2.10 -25.20
C ARG A 73 5.16 2.46 -26.55
N ILE A 74 5.80 3.37 -27.27
CA ILE A 74 5.45 3.75 -28.64
C ILE A 74 6.23 2.88 -29.63
N SER A 75 5.57 2.44 -30.72
CA SER A 75 6.24 1.67 -31.78
C SER A 75 7.31 2.50 -32.48
N PRO A 76 8.42 1.89 -32.95
CA PRO A 76 9.47 2.60 -33.69
C PRO A 76 8.97 3.43 -34.89
N ASP A 77 7.91 2.97 -35.58
CA ASP A 77 7.28 3.72 -36.69
C ASP A 77 6.34 4.86 -36.23
N GLY A 78 6.12 5.02 -34.93
CA GLY A 78 5.28 6.05 -34.32
C GLY A 78 3.78 5.89 -34.59
N ARG A 79 3.32 4.71 -35.03
CA ARG A 79 1.91 4.48 -35.39
C ARG A 79 1.09 3.85 -34.28
N HIS A 80 1.72 3.14 -33.36
CA HIS A 80 1.07 2.40 -32.29
C HIS A 80 1.64 2.76 -30.93
N MET A 81 0.83 2.60 -29.91
CA MET A 81 1.23 2.70 -28.51
C MET A 81 0.68 1.50 -27.75
N LEU A 82 1.49 0.93 -26.86
CA LEU A 82 1.10 -0.12 -25.93
C LEU A 82 1.01 0.45 -24.53
N ILE A 83 0.02 -0.01 -23.76
CA ILE A 83 -0.01 0.11 -22.30
C ILE A 83 -0.12 -1.31 -21.75
N LEU A 84 0.81 -1.69 -20.87
CA LEU A 84 0.80 -2.96 -20.14
C LEU A 84 0.24 -2.72 -18.73
N THR A 85 -0.65 -3.60 -18.28
CA THR A 85 -1.06 -3.66 -16.87
C THR A 85 -0.30 -4.75 -16.14
N SER A 86 0.03 -4.48 -14.88
CA SER A 86 0.47 -5.43 -13.86
C SER A 86 0.03 -4.92 -12.50
N GLY A 87 -1.11 -5.44 -12.07
CA GLY A 87 -1.70 -5.14 -10.77
C GLY A 87 -2.58 -6.30 -10.32
N PHE A 88 -3.60 -5.98 -9.52
CA PHE A 88 -4.46 -7.00 -8.95
C PHE A 88 -5.22 -7.75 -10.04
N ASN A 89 -5.95 -7.01 -10.88
CA ASN A 89 -6.69 -7.47 -12.06
C ASN A 89 -7.39 -8.84 -11.85
N ARG A 90 -8.01 -9.05 -10.68
CA ARG A 90 -8.83 -10.24 -10.39
C ARG A 90 -10.29 -9.87 -10.46
N TYR A 91 -11.03 -10.72 -11.14
CA TYR A 91 -12.47 -10.60 -11.29
C TYR A 91 -13.12 -11.91 -10.88
N ASN A 92 -14.08 -11.82 -9.97
CA ASN A 92 -14.91 -12.90 -9.52
C ASN A 92 -16.24 -12.87 -10.27
N GLY A 93 -16.67 -14.02 -10.78
CA GLY A 93 -17.92 -14.17 -11.54
C GLY A 93 -19.18 -13.96 -10.68
N PRO A 94 -20.39 -14.17 -11.22
CA PRO A 94 -21.63 -14.09 -10.46
C PRO A 94 -21.71 -15.15 -9.36
N ASP A 95 -20.94 -16.23 -9.52
CA ASP A 95 -20.71 -17.25 -8.53
C ASP A 95 -19.51 -16.91 -7.62
N GLY A 96 -19.09 -15.64 -7.58
CA GLY A 96 -17.99 -15.06 -6.80
C GLY A 96 -16.69 -15.85 -6.71
N LYS A 97 -16.50 -16.83 -7.59
CA LYS A 97 -15.23 -17.52 -7.82
C LYS A 97 -14.43 -16.73 -8.83
N LEU A 98 -13.11 -16.84 -8.71
CA LEU A 98 -12.20 -16.24 -9.67
C LEU A 98 -12.52 -16.69 -11.10
N LEU A 99 -12.91 -15.74 -11.94
CA LEU A 99 -13.16 -15.96 -13.35
C LEU A 99 -11.85 -15.78 -14.10
N LYS A 100 -11.20 -16.90 -14.43
CA LYS A 100 -9.87 -16.91 -15.06
C LYS A 100 -9.83 -16.11 -16.37
N ASP A 101 -10.85 -16.26 -17.21
CA ASP A 101 -10.98 -15.56 -18.51
C ASP A 101 -11.27 -14.04 -18.40
N GLN A 102 -11.29 -13.51 -17.18
CA GLN A 102 -11.34 -12.07 -16.88
C GLN A 102 -10.23 -11.64 -15.91
N SER A 103 -9.43 -12.60 -15.42
CA SER A 103 -8.42 -12.40 -14.39
C SER A 103 -7.02 -12.59 -14.96
N GLY A 104 -6.76 -12.00 -16.12
CA GLY A 104 -5.41 -11.84 -16.68
C GLY A 104 -4.84 -10.45 -16.45
N GLN A 105 -3.68 -10.21 -17.06
CA GLN A 105 -3.15 -8.88 -17.31
C GLN A 105 -3.41 -8.49 -18.77
N TYR A 106 -3.30 -7.20 -19.09
CA TYR A 106 -3.75 -6.67 -20.37
C TYR A 106 -2.68 -5.85 -21.07
N VAL A 107 -2.63 -5.98 -22.39
CA VAL A 107 -1.92 -5.06 -23.28
C VAL A 107 -2.96 -4.31 -24.11
N PHE A 108 -3.07 -3.01 -23.85
CA PHE A 108 -3.90 -2.11 -24.63
C PHE A 108 -3.10 -1.55 -25.80
N VAL A 109 -3.61 -1.73 -27.02
CA VAL A 109 -3.04 -1.22 -28.25
C VAL A 109 -3.84 0.00 -28.70
N TYR A 110 -3.15 1.11 -28.90
CA TYR A 110 -3.72 2.35 -29.43
C TYR A 110 -3.13 2.66 -30.80
N ASP A 111 -3.96 3.15 -31.72
CA ASP A 111 -3.50 3.85 -32.92
C ASP A 111 -3.15 5.30 -32.53
N LEU A 112 -1.96 5.75 -32.93
CA LEU A 112 -1.53 7.13 -32.76
C LEU A 112 -1.92 7.95 -34.00
N THR A 113 -2.78 8.93 -33.79
CA THR A 113 -3.28 9.83 -34.84
C THR A 113 -2.84 11.26 -34.58
N ALA A 114 -3.05 12.16 -35.56
CA ALA A 114 -2.83 13.59 -35.36
C ALA A 114 -3.70 14.19 -34.23
N LYS A 115 -4.82 13.54 -33.86
CA LYS A 115 -5.73 14.01 -32.81
C LYS A 115 -5.46 13.40 -31.43
N GLY A 116 -4.53 12.45 -31.32
CA GLY A 116 -4.25 11.71 -30.09
C GLY A 116 -4.30 10.19 -30.28
N ALA A 117 -4.31 9.48 -29.17
CA ALA A 117 -4.40 8.02 -29.11
C ALA A 117 -5.86 7.57 -29.18
N VAL A 118 -6.13 6.58 -30.02
CA VAL A 118 -7.44 5.92 -30.16
C VAL A 118 -7.27 4.45 -29.84
N HIS A 119 -8.02 3.94 -28.86
CA HIS A 119 -7.97 2.53 -28.48
C HIS A 119 -8.39 1.68 -29.68
N ARG A 120 -7.58 0.66 -29.99
CA ARG A 120 -7.75 -0.22 -31.15
C ARG A 120 -8.06 -1.65 -30.73
N GLN A 121 -7.34 -2.16 -29.75
CA GLN A 121 -7.37 -3.55 -29.37
C GLN A 121 -6.92 -3.71 -27.92
N THR A 122 -7.47 -4.70 -27.23
CA THR A 122 -6.94 -5.21 -25.97
C THR A 122 -6.53 -6.66 -26.16
N LEU A 123 -5.42 -7.05 -25.57
CA LEU A 123 -4.91 -8.41 -25.53
C LEU A 123 -4.82 -8.84 -24.08
N GLU A 124 -5.27 -10.05 -23.78
CA GLU A 124 -5.12 -10.66 -22.46
C GLU A 124 -3.88 -11.57 -22.43
N ILE A 125 -3.17 -11.54 -21.30
CA ILE A 125 -2.06 -12.44 -20.97
C ILE A 125 -2.26 -12.96 -19.54
N PRO A 126 -1.78 -14.16 -19.20
CA PRO A 126 -1.98 -14.73 -17.87
C PRO A 126 -1.37 -13.87 -16.75
N ASN A 127 -0.08 -13.54 -16.86
CA ASN A 127 0.64 -12.71 -15.91
C ASN A 127 1.60 -11.74 -16.62
N ALA A 128 2.02 -10.71 -15.88
CA ALA A 128 2.99 -9.71 -16.31
C ALA A 128 3.55 -8.97 -15.08
N PHE A 129 4.67 -8.27 -15.25
CA PHE A 129 5.20 -7.37 -14.24
C PHE A 129 5.49 -5.95 -14.76
N TYR A 130 6.47 -5.80 -15.64
CA TYR A 130 6.87 -4.46 -16.14
C TYR A 130 7.24 -4.45 -17.63
N GLY A 131 7.93 -5.50 -18.11
CA GLY A 131 8.54 -5.52 -19.43
C GLY A 131 7.56 -5.60 -20.60
N VAL A 132 7.59 -4.59 -21.48
CA VAL A 132 7.01 -4.63 -22.83
C VAL A 132 7.98 -3.95 -23.79
N ALA A 133 8.31 -4.61 -24.92
CA ALA A 133 9.22 -4.06 -25.91
C ALA A 133 8.80 -4.36 -27.35
N TRP A 134 8.84 -3.33 -28.18
CA TRP A 134 8.62 -3.45 -29.62
C TRP A 134 9.79 -4.12 -30.32
N ARG A 135 9.49 -4.89 -31.37
CA ARG A 135 10.48 -5.23 -32.38
C ARG A 135 10.90 -3.95 -33.14
N PRO A 136 12.16 -3.82 -33.56
CA PRO A 136 12.62 -2.67 -34.35
C PRO A 136 11.81 -2.42 -35.62
N ASP A 137 11.25 -3.46 -36.23
CA ASP A 137 10.41 -3.37 -37.43
C ASP A 137 8.95 -2.94 -37.18
N SER A 138 8.54 -2.74 -35.92
CA SER A 138 7.16 -2.42 -35.53
C SER A 138 6.11 -3.47 -35.94
N LEU A 139 6.51 -4.68 -36.34
CA LEU A 139 5.59 -5.75 -36.77
C LEU A 139 5.17 -6.68 -35.63
N GLY A 140 5.65 -6.45 -34.42
CA GLY A 140 5.32 -7.24 -33.23
C GLY A 140 6.05 -6.73 -32.00
N PHE A 141 5.79 -7.36 -30.87
CA PHE A 141 6.36 -6.98 -29.58
C PHE A 141 6.45 -8.18 -28.63
N TYR A 142 7.14 -7.99 -27.52
CA TYR A 142 7.36 -8.96 -26.47
C TYR A 142 6.84 -8.42 -25.14
N VAL A 143 6.39 -9.32 -24.27
CA VAL A 143 5.94 -8.99 -22.91
C VAL A 143 6.53 -10.01 -21.94
N SER A 144 7.06 -9.55 -20.81
CA SER A 144 7.54 -10.44 -19.75
C SER A 144 6.36 -11.02 -18.99
N GLY A 145 6.46 -12.30 -18.64
CA GLY A 145 5.38 -13.04 -18.00
C GLY A 145 5.33 -12.91 -16.48
N GLY A 146 6.18 -12.09 -15.88
CA GLY A 146 6.28 -12.02 -14.42
C GLY A 146 6.60 -13.40 -13.85
N VAL A 147 5.69 -13.92 -13.04
CA VAL A 147 5.77 -15.23 -12.35
C VAL A 147 5.77 -16.43 -13.28
N ASP A 148 5.31 -16.27 -14.53
CA ASP A 148 5.30 -17.37 -15.50
C ASP A 148 6.69 -17.75 -16.00
N ASP A 149 7.73 -17.01 -15.58
CA ASP A 149 9.12 -17.22 -15.95
C ASP A 149 9.31 -17.38 -17.46
N ALA A 150 8.65 -16.51 -18.23
CA ALA A 150 8.56 -16.63 -19.66
C ALA A 150 8.40 -15.29 -20.37
N VAL A 151 8.64 -15.30 -21.68
CA VAL A 151 8.38 -14.16 -22.58
C VAL A 151 7.27 -14.51 -23.56
N TYR A 152 6.22 -13.69 -23.57
CA TYR A 152 5.14 -13.73 -24.56
C TYR A 152 5.53 -12.98 -25.83
N ARG A 153 5.14 -13.53 -26.97
CA ARG A 153 5.49 -13.01 -28.31
C ARG A 153 4.24 -12.64 -29.07
N PHE A 154 4.20 -11.41 -29.59
CA PHE A 154 3.07 -10.91 -30.37
C PHE A 154 3.51 -10.49 -31.76
N VAL A 155 2.71 -10.82 -32.77
CA VAL A 155 2.92 -10.40 -34.16
C VAL A 155 1.67 -9.77 -34.73
N ARG A 156 1.88 -8.85 -35.67
CA ARG A 156 0.81 -8.16 -36.38
C ARG A 156 0.22 -9.07 -37.46
N GLY A 157 -1.05 -9.40 -37.31
CA GLY A 157 -1.87 -10.06 -38.32
C GLY A 157 -2.81 -9.08 -39.04
N LYS A 158 -3.71 -9.63 -39.87
CA LYS A 158 -4.72 -8.84 -40.60
C LYS A 158 -5.72 -8.12 -39.69
N ARG A 159 -6.03 -8.71 -38.53
CA ARG A 159 -7.05 -8.21 -37.57
C ARG A 159 -6.49 -7.46 -36.37
N GLY A 160 -5.18 -7.23 -36.32
CA GLY A 160 -4.49 -6.69 -35.15
C GLY A 160 -3.34 -7.60 -34.71
N TYR A 161 -2.82 -7.33 -33.51
CA TYR A 161 -1.77 -8.14 -32.91
C TYR A 161 -2.38 -9.42 -32.31
N HIS A 162 -1.60 -10.49 -32.24
CA HIS A 162 -1.99 -11.73 -31.57
C HIS A 162 -0.74 -12.45 -31.09
N GLN A 163 -0.89 -13.23 -30.02
CA GLN A 163 0.21 -14.06 -29.53
C GLN A 163 0.59 -15.11 -30.59
N THR A 164 1.89 -15.36 -30.76
CA THR A 164 2.41 -16.36 -31.69
C THR A 164 3.34 -17.35 -31.00
N GLY A 165 3.16 -18.63 -31.31
CA GLY A 165 3.90 -19.73 -30.69
C GLY A 165 3.66 -19.85 -29.18
N LYS A 166 4.39 -20.79 -28.57
CA LYS A 166 4.44 -20.93 -27.10
C LYS A 166 5.26 -19.78 -26.50
N PRO A 167 5.00 -19.36 -25.25
CA PRO A 167 5.92 -18.48 -24.52
C PRO A 167 7.34 -19.07 -24.51
N ILE A 168 8.36 -18.21 -24.55
CA ILE A 168 9.76 -18.64 -24.40
C ILE A 168 10.03 -18.75 -22.89
N ALA A 169 10.23 -19.96 -22.38
CA ALA A 169 10.56 -20.19 -20.97
C ALA A 169 11.98 -19.70 -20.67
N LEU A 170 12.19 -19.07 -19.51
CA LEU A 170 13.50 -18.62 -19.04
C LEU A 170 14.25 -19.73 -18.30
N GLY A 171 13.52 -20.61 -17.60
CA GLY A 171 14.03 -21.91 -17.14
C GLY A 171 14.26 -22.03 -15.64
N HIS A 172 13.79 -21.07 -14.84
CA HIS A 172 13.89 -21.10 -13.39
C HIS A 172 12.75 -21.92 -12.77
N SER A 173 13.09 -22.78 -11.82
CA SER A 173 12.09 -23.54 -11.04
C SER A 173 11.64 -22.82 -9.78
N ALA A 174 12.41 -21.84 -9.30
CA ALA A 174 12.17 -21.08 -8.07
C ALA A 174 12.85 -19.70 -8.17
N GLY A 175 12.40 -18.74 -7.34
CA GLY A 175 13.14 -17.51 -7.05
C GLY A 175 14.10 -17.72 -5.87
N ILE A 176 14.99 -16.76 -5.65
CA ILE A 176 15.90 -16.71 -4.49
C ILE A 176 15.13 -16.17 -3.29
N GLY A 177 14.98 -16.95 -2.21
CA GLY A 177 14.23 -16.55 -1.01
C GLY A 177 13.56 -17.76 -0.33
N ILE A 178 12.67 -17.51 0.63
CA ILE A 178 11.85 -18.57 1.24
C ILE A 178 10.49 -18.61 0.54
N ASP A 179 10.17 -19.74 -0.09
CA ASP A 179 8.91 -19.98 -0.81
C ASP A 179 8.60 -18.94 -1.90
N VAL A 180 9.64 -18.38 -2.51
CA VAL A 180 9.55 -17.36 -3.56
C VAL A 180 9.54 -17.99 -4.95
N LYS A 181 8.62 -17.53 -5.80
CA LYS A 181 8.54 -17.91 -7.22
C LYS A 181 9.48 -17.08 -8.09
N PRO A 182 9.95 -17.58 -9.24
CA PRO A 182 10.72 -16.75 -10.16
C PRO A 182 9.87 -15.56 -10.64
N GLN A 183 10.54 -14.47 -11.04
CA GLN A 183 9.86 -13.27 -11.51
C GLN A 183 10.67 -12.58 -12.60
N SER A 184 10.09 -12.44 -13.79
CA SER A 184 10.67 -11.63 -14.89
C SER A 184 10.10 -10.21 -14.91
N ALA A 185 10.98 -9.20 -14.97
CA ALA A 185 10.62 -7.78 -14.94
C ALA A 185 10.75 -7.11 -16.32
N GLY A 186 11.67 -6.17 -16.50
CA GLY A 186 11.91 -5.46 -17.74
C GLY A 186 12.49 -6.35 -18.83
N LEU A 187 12.23 -5.97 -20.08
CA LEU A 187 12.85 -6.60 -21.25
C LEU A 187 13.09 -5.57 -22.37
N ALA A 188 14.10 -5.83 -23.20
CA ALA A 188 14.43 -4.98 -24.34
C ALA A 188 15.02 -5.78 -25.50
N VAL A 189 14.59 -5.45 -26.72
CA VAL A 189 15.07 -6.05 -27.96
C VAL A 189 16.34 -5.33 -28.41
N SER A 190 17.35 -6.08 -28.83
CA SER A 190 18.58 -5.50 -29.37
C SER A 190 18.29 -4.66 -30.63
N PRO A 191 19.07 -3.60 -30.91
CA PRO A 191 18.82 -2.72 -32.05
C PRO A 191 18.82 -3.44 -33.42
N ASP A 192 19.57 -4.55 -33.54
CA ASP A 192 19.60 -5.40 -34.73
C ASP A 192 18.39 -6.36 -34.85
N GLY A 193 17.52 -6.41 -33.84
CA GLY A 193 16.32 -7.26 -33.79
C GLY A 193 16.60 -8.75 -33.61
N ARG A 194 17.83 -9.15 -33.27
CA ARG A 194 18.23 -10.57 -33.21
C ARG A 194 18.14 -11.16 -31.81
N ARG A 195 18.26 -10.34 -30.78
CA ARG A 195 18.33 -10.77 -29.38
C ARG A 195 17.33 -10.00 -28.52
N LEU A 196 16.94 -10.61 -27.42
CA LEU A 196 16.12 -10.00 -26.37
C LEU A 196 16.81 -10.22 -25.03
N LEU A 197 16.94 -9.16 -24.24
CA LEU A 197 17.43 -9.24 -22.87
C LEU A 197 16.25 -9.12 -21.90
N VAL A 198 16.27 -9.90 -20.82
CA VAL A 198 15.22 -9.95 -19.79
C VAL A 198 15.88 -9.84 -18.41
N ALA A 199 15.35 -8.98 -17.55
CA ALA A 199 15.74 -8.92 -16.13
C ALA A 199 14.94 -9.94 -15.30
N ASN A 200 15.63 -10.77 -14.55
CA ASN A 200 15.03 -11.80 -13.70
C ASN A 200 15.04 -11.31 -12.24
N TYR A 201 14.04 -10.49 -11.89
CA TYR A 201 13.90 -9.72 -10.65
C TYR A 201 14.16 -10.53 -9.36
N TYR A 202 13.69 -11.78 -9.29
CA TYR A 202 13.89 -12.65 -8.11
C TYR A 202 14.93 -13.75 -8.30
N ASN A 203 15.64 -13.75 -9.41
CA ASN A 203 16.74 -14.68 -9.68
C ASN A 203 18.09 -13.96 -9.70
N ASP A 204 18.10 -12.64 -9.49
CA ASP A 204 19.29 -11.78 -9.46
C ASP A 204 20.17 -11.96 -10.70
N SER A 205 19.53 -12.13 -11.85
CA SER A 205 20.18 -12.48 -13.11
C SER A 205 19.55 -11.78 -14.32
N VAL A 206 20.20 -11.86 -15.47
CA VAL A 206 19.62 -11.51 -16.77
C VAL A 206 19.62 -12.71 -17.71
N SER A 207 18.59 -12.79 -18.56
CA SER A 207 18.47 -13.80 -19.61
C SER A 207 18.56 -13.18 -20.99
N LEU A 208 19.50 -13.65 -21.81
CA LEU A 208 19.65 -13.32 -23.22
C LEU A 208 18.99 -14.40 -24.09
N ILE A 209 18.08 -13.97 -24.96
CA ILE A 209 17.31 -14.85 -25.83
C ILE A 209 17.69 -14.57 -27.29
N ASP A 210 18.14 -15.61 -28.01
CA ASP A 210 18.25 -15.55 -29.47
C ASP A 210 16.85 -15.69 -30.09
N LEU A 211 16.40 -14.66 -30.82
CA LEU A 211 15.01 -14.59 -31.30
C LEU A 211 14.73 -15.50 -32.50
N ALA A 212 15.77 -16.05 -33.15
CA ALA A 212 15.61 -16.97 -34.26
C ALA A 212 15.43 -18.42 -33.76
N THR A 213 16.17 -18.80 -32.73
CA THR A 213 16.23 -20.16 -32.19
C THR A 213 15.43 -20.33 -30.90
N ALA A 214 15.07 -19.23 -30.24
CA ALA A 214 14.50 -19.18 -28.89
C ALA A 214 15.41 -19.80 -27.81
N LYS A 215 16.73 -19.88 -28.07
CA LYS A 215 17.72 -20.31 -27.08
C LYS A 215 17.92 -19.21 -26.04
N VAL A 216 17.95 -19.61 -24.76
CA VAL A 216 18.14 -18.72 -23.61
C VAL A 216 19.51 -18.98 -22.98
N THR A 217 20.23 -17.92 -22.65
CA THR A 217 21.49 -17.94 -21.88
C THR A 217 21.36 -16.98 -20.71
N GLU A 218 21.67 -17.42 -19.50
CA GLU A 218 21.53 -16.65 -18.27
C GLU A 218 22.89 -16.18 -17.75
N GLN A 219 22.92 -15.00 -17.10
CA GLN A 219 24.05 -14.49 -16.34
C GLN A 219 23.58 -14.01 -14.96
N ASP A 220 24.06 -14.67 -13.90
CA ASP A 220 23.90 -14.24 -12.51
C ASP A 220 24.63 -12.90 -12.30
N LEU A 221 23.97 -11.94 -11.68
CA LEU A 221 24.51 -10.60 -11.44
C LEU A 221 25.15 -10.46 -10.06
N ARG A 222 25.12 -11.47 -9.19
CA ARG A 222 25.68 -11.38 -7.85
C ARG A 222 27.21 -11.50 -7.86
N PRO A 223 27.95 -10.57 -7.23
CA PRO A 223 29.42 -10.57 -7.19
C PRO A 223 30.04 -11.94 -6.90
N GLY A 224 29.65 -12.59 -5.81
CA GLY A 224 30.20 -13.89 -5.40
C GLY A 224 29.90 -15.06 -6.34
N LYS A 225 28.87 -14.93 -7.20
CA LYS A 225 28.52 -15.91 -8.23
C LYS A 225 29.34 -15.74 -9.52
N ILE A 226 29.86 -14.54 -9.75
CA ILE A 226 30.75 -14.23 -10.88
C ILE A 226 32.21 -14.49 -10.50
N ASP A 227 32.63 -14.02 -9.32
CA ASP A 227 33.98 -14.18 -8.78
C ASP A 227 33.91 -14.69 -7.33
N PRO A 228 34.36 -15.93 -7.05
CA PRO A 228 34.39 -16.48 -5.69
C PRO A 228 35.16 -15.62 -4.67
N GLY A 229 36.08 -14.75 -5.12
CA GLY A 229 36.78 -13.78 -4.27
C GLY A 229 35.88 -12.65 -3.74
N GLN A 230 34.66 -12.50 -4.26
CA GLN A 230 33.67 -11.48 -3.88
C GLN A 230 32.47 -12.08 -3.11
N ARG A 231 32.65 -13.24 -2.49
CA ARG A 231 31.61 -13.89 -1.67
C ARG A 231 31.10 -12.94 -0.57
N GLY A 232 29.78 -12.79 -0.47
CA GLY A 232 29.10 -11.92 0.50
C GLY A 232 29.16 -10.43 0.19
N VAL A 233 29.64 -10.05 -1.00
CA VAL A 233 29.62 -8.65 -1.48
C VAL A 233 28.26 -8.40 -2.15
N ALA A 234 27.55 -7.36 -1.71
CA ALA A 234 26.28 -6.93 -2.28
C ALA A 234 26.43 -6.38 -3.71
N GLY A 235 25.46 -6.68 -4.57
CA GLY A 235 25.38 -6.20 -5.94
C GLY A 235 24.53 -7.13 -6.83
N GLY A 236 23.76 -6.53 -7.73
CA GLY A 236 23.01 -7.25 -8.75
C GLY A 236 21.64 -7.77 -8.30
N GLU A 237 21.23 -7.53 -7.07
CA GLU A 237 19.94 -8.00 -6.58
C GLU A 237 18.79 -7.10 -7.04
N TYR A 238 17.64 -7.74 -7.31
CA TYR A 238 16.43 -7.08 -7.82
C TYR A 238 16.63 -6.36 -9.17
N PRO A 239 17.13 -7.05 -10.22
CA PRO A 239 17.25 -6.43 -11.54
C PRO A 239 15.86 -6.09 -12.09
N PHE A 240 15.64 -4.82 -12.47
CA PHE A 240 14.31 -4.31 -12.77
C PHE A 240 14.10 -3.96 -14.25
N ASP A 241 14.81 -2.99 -14.81
CA ASP A 241 14.66 -2.55 -16.21
C ASP A 241 15.95 -2.77 -17.02
N VAL A 242 15.81 -2.93 -18.33
CA VAL A 242 16.93 -3.18 -19.25
C VAL A 242 16.84 -2.32 -20.51
N VAL A 243 17.98 -1.85 -20.99
CA VAL A 243 18.08 -1.06 -22.23
C VAL A 243 19.35 -1.40 -23.00
N TRP A 244 19.29 -1.34 -24.32
CA TRP A 244 20.44 -1.58 -25.20
C TRP A 244 21.05 -0.27 -25.69
N ARG A 245 22.37 -0.10 -25.51
CA ARG A 245 23.14 0.98 -26.15
C ARG A 245 23.34 0.71 -27.63
N ASP A 246 23.77 -0.51 -27.93
CA ASP A 246 24.02 -1.00 -29.28
C ASP A 246 23.88 -2.53 -29.29
N ALA A 247 24.23 -3.21 -30.39
CA ALA A 247 24.04 -4.67 -30.48
C ALA A 247 24.93 -5.47 -29.50
N ARG A 248 25.98 -4.90 -28.91
CA ARG A 248 26.90 -5.62 -28.01
C ARG A 248 26.92 -5.08 -26.58
N HIS A 249 26.21 -3.99 -26.31
CA HIS A 249 26.25 -3.36 -24.98
C HIS A 249 24.85 -3.02 -24.50
N ALA A 250 24.58 -3.36 -23.24
CA ALA A 250 23.30 -3.12 -22.58
C ALA A 250 23.52 -2.64 -21.14
N TYR A 251 22.46 -2.16 -20.52
CA TYR A 251 22.42 -1.82 -19.09
C TYR A 251 21.22 -2.50 -18.43
N VAL A 252 21.39 -2.83 -17.15
CA VAL A 252 20.32 -3.29 -16.26
C VAL A 252 20.35 -2.49 -14.96
N SER A 253 19.19 -2.08 -14.46
CA SER A 253 19.07 -1.48 -13.12
C SER A 253 18.94 -2.59 -12.08
N ALA A 254 19.70 -2.53 -10.99
CA ALA A 254 19.56 -3.40 -9.83
C ALA A 254 19.16 -2.54 -8.62
N ALA A 255 17.88 -2.64 -8.26
CA ALA A 255 17.25 -1.65 -7.40
C ALA A 255 17.79 -1.68 -5.97
N ARG A 256 17.79 -2.87 -5.35
CA ARG A 256 18.14 -3.03 -3.92
C ARG A 256 19.52 -2.49 -3.60
N ASP A 257 20.50 -2.81 -4.43
CA ASP A 257 21.91 -2.49 -4.19
C ASP A 257 22.34 -1.17 -4.82
N ARG A 258 21.37 -0.46 -5.41
CA ARG A 258 21.52 0.92 -5.90
C ARG A 258 22.61 1.01 -6.94
N GLU A 259 22.48 0.21 -7.99
CA GLU A 259 23.44 0.19 -9.08
C GLU A 259 22.83 0.02 -10.46
N ILE A 260 23.54 0.58 -11.43
CA ILE A 260 23.30 0.35 -12.86
C ILE A 260 24.47 -0.47 -13.38
N ILE A 261 24.17 -1.61 -13.99
CA ILE A 261 25.18 -2.58 -14.42
C ILE A 261 25.30 -2.52 -15.93
N ALA A 262 26.48 -2.18 -16.43
CA ALA A 262 26.83 -2.24 -17.84
C ALA A 262 27.23 -3.68 -18.21
N LEU A 263 26.68 -4.16 -19.32
CA LEU A 263 26.83 -5.53 -19.81
C LEU A 263 27.49 -5.54 -21.19
N ASP A 264 28.53 -6.36 -21.33
CA ASP A 264 29.13 -6.72 -22.62
C ASP A 264 28.51 -8.03 -23.13
N ILE A 265 28.12 -8.06 -24.40
CA ILE A 265 27.43 -9.19 -25.02
C ILE A 265 28.12 -9.59 -26.32
N ASP A 266 28.77 -10.76 -26.30
CA ASP A 266 29.48 -11.34 -27.44
C ASP A 266 28.91 -12.73 -27.78
N GLY A 267 28.24 -12.81 -28.93
CA GLY A 267 27.43 -13.97 -29.29
C GLY A 267 26.34 -14.23 -28.25
N GLU A 268 26.46 -15.37 -27.57
CA GLU A 268 25.58 -15.82 -26.48
C GLU A 268 26.12 -15.46 -25.09
N ALA A 269 27.39 -15.06 -24.97
CA ALA A 269 28.00 -14.74 -23.70
C ALA A 269 27.62 -13.33 -23.24
N ILE A 270 27.27 -13.21 -21.95
CA ILE A 270 27.02 -11.95 -21.25
C ILE A 270 28.15 -11.79 -20.23
N ARG A 271 28.67 -10.59 -20.05
CA ARG A 271 29.63 -10.27 -18.99
C ARG A 271 29.27 -8.96 -18.32
N VAL A 272 29.39 -8.91 -17.00
CA VAL A 272 29.34 -7.65 -16.25
C VAL A 272 30.62 -6.87 -16.54
N ALA A 273 30.49 -5.77 -17.28
CA ALA A 273 31.60 -4.93 -17.67
C ALA A 273 31.93 -3.89 -16.59
N ARG A 274 30.88 -3.30 -16.00
CA ARG A 274 30.99 -2.27 -14.97
C ARG A 274 29.73 -2.22 -14.10
N ARG A 275 29.91 -1.87 -12.83
CA ARG A 275 28.84 -1.50 -11.90
C ARG A 275 28.96 -0.02 -11.59
N LEU A 276 27.86 0.71 -11.74
CA LEU A 276 27.77 2.15 -11.50
C LEU A 276 26.91 2.35 -10.25
N PRO A 277 27.52 2.66 -9.09
CA PRO A 277 26.74 2.94 -7.89
C PRO A 277 25.95 4.23 -8.09
N VAL A 278 24.70 4.22 -7.64
CA VAL A 278 23.81 5.39 -7.57
C VAL A 278 23.32 5.59 -6.12
N ALA A 279 22.66 6.71 -5.87
CA ALA A 279 22.23 7.11 -4.53
C ALA A 279 20.99 6.35 -4.07
N GLY A 280 19.98 6.18 -4.93
CA GLY A 280 18.72 5.49 -4.63
C GLY A 280 18.49 4.21 -5.41
N GLU A 281 17.27 3.69 -5.36
CA GLU A 281 16.82 2.51 -6.11
C GLU A 281 16.59 2.85 -7.59
N PRO A 282 17.48 2.44 -8.52
CA PRO A 282 17.27 2.68 -9.94
C PRO A 282 16.11 1.81 -10.46
N THR A 283 15.09 2.46 -11.03
CA THR A 283 13.93 1.77 -11.61
C THR A 283 13.98 1.81 -13.15
N THR A 284 13.37 2.81 -13.78
CA THR A 284 13.26 2.92 -15.24
C THR A 284 14.54 3.46 -15.88
N LEU A 285 14.97 2.86 -16.99
CA LEU A 285 16.13 3.28 -17.77
C LEU A 285 15.71 3.88 -19.13
N LEU A 286 16.39 4.95 -19.57
CA LEU A 286 16.20 5.54 -20.89
C LEU A 286 17.53 5.94 -21.54
N ILE A 287 17.77 5.48 -22.77
CA ILE A 287 18.97 5.85 -23.56
C ILE A 287 18.65 6.97 -24.53
N ASP A 288 19.48 8.02 -24.51
CA ASP A 288 19.62 9.02 -25.56
C ASP A 288 20.90 8.74 -26.36
N PRO A 289 20.81 8.07 -27.52
CA PRO A 289 21.98 7.72 -28.32
C PRO A 289 22.59 8.94 -29.02
N VAL A 290 21.84 10.05 -29.17
CA VAL A 290 22.33 11.26 -29.84
C VAL A 290 23.29 12.02 -28.94
N ARG A 291 22.99 12.07 -27.64
CA ARG A 291 23.82 12.77 -26.64
C ARG A 291 24.79 11.84 -25.89
N HIS A 292 24.80 10.55 -26.20
CA HIS A 292 25.53 9.53 -25.45
C HIS A 292 25.17 9.57 -23.95
N ARG A 293 23.87 9.50 -23.65
CA ARG A 293 23.36 9.53 -22.28
C ARG A 293 22.49 8.32 -21.96
N LEU A 294 22.61 7.85 -20.73
CA LEU A 294 21.66 6.96 -20.06
C LEU A 294 21.08 7.73 -18.88
N TYR A 295 19.75 7.71 -18.77
CA TYR A 295 19.01 8.30 -17.66
C TYR A 295 18.38 7.17 -16.85
N ALA A 296 18.42 7.28 -15.52
CA ALA A 296 17.77 6.35 -14.63
C ALA A 296 17.04 7.10 -13.52
N THR A 297 15.77 6.75 -13.29
CA THR A 297 15.02 7.24 -12.12
C THR A 297 15.48 6.51 -10.87
N GLU A 298 15.75 7.25 -9.81
CA GLU A 298 16.10 6.73 -8.49
C GLU A 298 14.95 7.03 -7.54
N ASP A 299 14.12 6.02 -7.29
CA ASP A 299 12.83 6.17 -6.61
C ASP A 299 12.99 6.72 -5.19
N ASN A 300 13.58 5.93 -4.29
CA ASN A 300 13.62 6.24 -2.87
C ASN A 300 14.56 7.43 -2.53
N ALA A 301 15.39 7.87 -3.48
CA ALA A 301 16.26 9.05 -3.36
C ALA A 301 15.66 10.34 -3.93
N ASP A 302 14.56 10.26 -4.69
CA ASP A 302 14.05 11.36 -5.53
C ASP A 302 15.13 11.95 -6.44
N LYS A 303 15.83 11.11 -7.20
CA LYS A 303 16.89 11.56 -8.11
C LYS A 303 16.77 11.03 -9.53
N LEU A 304 17.52 11.68 -10.42
CA LEU A 304 17.78 11.23 -11.78
C LEU A 304 19.29 11.08 -11.97
N ALA A 305 19.76 9.83 -12.07
CA ALA A 305 21.12 9.54 -12.49
C ALA A 305 21.26 9.80 -13.99
N VAL A 306 22.32 10.53 -14.37
CA VAL A 306 22.70 10.76 -15.76
C VAL A 306 24.09 10.19 -15.98
N ILE A 307 24.20 9.24 -16.91
CA ILE A 307 25.44 8.50 -17.19
C ILE A 307 25.89 8.80 -18.62
N ASP A 308 27.18 9.04 -18.81
CA ASP A 308 27.81 9.06 -20.12
C ASP A 308 28.01 7.63 -20.61
N THR A 309 27.44 7.32 -21.77
CA THR A 309 27.49 5.98 -22.34
C THR A 309 28.70 5.75 -23.24
N SER A 310 29.63 6.71 -23.36
CA SER A 310 30.86 6.53 -24.12
C SER A 310 31.98 5.88 -23.30
N ASP A 311 32.05 6.16 -22.01
CA ASP A 311 33.04 5.65 -21.06
C ASP A 311 32.44 5.04 -19.78
N ASP A 312 31.10 4.89 -19.76
CA ASP A 312 30.29 4.35 -18.66
C ASP A 312 30.60 5.08 -17.34
N ARG A 313 30.34 6.39 -17.33
CA ARG A 313 30.62 7.28 -16.19
C ARG A 313 29.38 8.00 -15.71
N LEU A 314 29.09 7.90 -14.41
CA LEU A 314 28.08 8.74 -13.76
C LEU A 314 28.49 10.22 -13.85
N LEU A 315 27.66 11.03 -14.49
CA LEU A 315 27.89 12.47 -14.67
C LEU A 315 27.32 13.28 -13.52
N GLN A 316 26.11 12.93 -13.08
CA GLN A 316 25.36 13.62 -12.05
C GLN A 316 24.20 12.75 -11.55
N GLU A 317 23.69 13.11 -10.37
CA GLU A 317 22.45 12.62 -9.80
C GLU A 317 21.62 13.84 -9.42
N ALA A 318 20.75 14.27 -10.32
CA ALA A 318 19.97 15.50 -10.16
C ALA A 318 18.80 15.27 -9.21
N ALA A 319 18.59 16.18 -8.25
CA ALA A 319 17.43 16.13 -7.37
C ALA A 319 16.13 16.37 -8.15
N MET A 320 15.15 15.49 -7.93
CA MET A 320 13.79 15.59 -8.44
C MET A 320 12.90 16.29 -7.43
N GLY A 321 11.83 16.93 -7.90
CA GLY A 321 10.91 17.65 -7.04
C GLY A 321 10.24 18.82 -7.74
N PHE A 322 9.84 19.81 -6.96
CA PHE A 322 9.34 21.08 -7.49
C PHE A 322 10.46 21.90 -8.13
N PRO A 323 10.17 22.75 -9.14
CA PRO A 323 11.15 23.69 -9.69
C PRO A 323 11.75 24.59 -8.60
N GLU A 324 13.01 25.03 -8.79
CA GLU A 324 13.68 25.94 -7.85
C GLU A 324 12.97 27.29 -7.71
N GLN A 325 12.30 27.76 -8.76
CA GLN A 325 11.62 29.05 -8.78
C GLN A 325 10.13 28.87 -8.50
N MET A 326 9.80 28.67 -7.23
CA MET A 326 8.43 28.72 -6.72
C MET A 326 8.13 30.08 -6.09
N PRO A 327 6.84 30.51 -6.05
CA PRO A 327 6.45 31.68 -5.26
C PRO A 327 6.88 31.52 -3.81
N GLU A 328 7.24 32.63 -3.16
CA GLU A 328 7.71 32.64 -1.75
C GLU A 328 6.71 32.00 -0.77
N GLN A 329 5.41 32.07 -1.09
CA GLN A 329 4.33 31.49 -0.29
C GLN A 329 4.19 29.96 -0.45
N MET A 330 4.98 29.34 -1.33
CA MET A 330 5.00 27.90 -1.61
C MET A 330 6.45 27.40 -1.50
N ASP A 331 7.02 27.51 -0.31
CA ASP A 331 8.40 27.09 -0.04
C ASP A 331 8.56 25.57 -0.15
N THR A 332 9.59 25.14 -0.89
CA THR A 332 9.87 23.73 -1.18
C THR A 332 11.20 23.25 -0.60
N ARG A 333 11.95 24.13 0.09
CA ARG A 333 13.33 23.85 0.53
C ARG A 333 13.45 22.77 1.60
N GLU A 334 12.39 22.52 2.38
CA GLU A 334 12.40 21.61 3.53
C GLU A 334 11.38 20.47 3.43
N LEU A 335 11.03 20.04 2.20
CA LEU A 335 10.04 18.96 2.03
C LEU A 335 10.61 17.56 2.24
N GLY A 336 11.91 17.32 2.09
CA GLY A 336 12.45 15.95 2.12
C GLY A 336 11.99 15.11 0.92
N LYS A 337 12.11 13.77 1.03
CA LYS A 337 11.88 12.80 -0.07
C LYS A 337 10.46 12.25 -0.08
N GLY A 338 9.99 11.81 -1.24
CA GLY A 338 8.68 11.22 -1.48
C GLY A 338 8.00 11.63 -2.80
N VAL A 339 8.71 12.19 -3.78
CA VAL A 339 8.12 12.41 -5.11
C VAL A 339 8.08 11.12 -5.96
N ASN A 340 8.93 10.14 -5.64
CA ASN A 340 8.98 8.80 -6.23
C ASN A 340 9.04 8.83 -7.77
N PRO A 341 10.17 9.26 -8.38
CA PRO A 341 10.33 9.26 -9.82
C PRO A 341 10.38 7.82 -10.35
N ASN A 342 9.55 7.49 -11.36
CA ASN A 342 9.36 6.08 -11.73
C ASN A 342 9.24 5.74 -13.21
N ALA A 343 9.13 6.72 -14.12
CA ALA A 343 9.15 6.50 -15.57
C ALA A 343 9.67 7.71 -16.34
N LEU A 344 10.19 7.46 -17.55
CA LEU A 344 10.87 8.45 -18.39
C LEU A 344 10.36 8.45 -19.83
N ALA A 345 10.32 9.63 -20.46
CA ALA A 345 10.21 9.78 -21.90
C ALA A 345 11.08 10.93 -22.42
N LEU A 346 11.67 10.76 -23.60
CA LEU A 346 12.56 11.74 -24.24
C LEU A 346 11.81 12.55 -25.30
N LEU A 347 11.90 13.88 -25.22
CA LEU A 347 11.41 14.80 -26.23
C LEU A 347 12.43 14.99 -27.36
N PRO A 348 12.00 15.36 -28.58
CA PRO A 348 12.90 15.52 -29.73
C PRO A 348 14.03 16.55 -29.52
N ASP A 349 13.81 17.55 -28.67
CA ASP A 349 14.78 18.58 -28.30
C ASP A 349 15.76 18.15 -27.21
N GLY A 350 15.58 16.96 -26.61
CA GLY A 350 16.40 16.42 -25.53
C GLY A 350 15.84 16.61 -24.13
N GLN A 351 14.74 17.35 -23.97
CA GLN A 351 14.08 17.46 -22.68
C GLN A 351 13.50 16.10 -22.24
N LEU A 352 13.41 15.89 -20.94
CA LEU A 352 12.81 14.67 -20.38
C LEU A 352 11.44 14.95 -19.79
N LEU A 353 10.54 13.98 -19.93
CA LEU A 353 9.34 13.86 -19.12
C LEU A 353 9.58 12.77 -18.08
N VAL A 354 9.29 13.07 -16.81
CA VAL A 354 9.45 12.14 -15.68
C VAL A 354 8.14 12.06 -14.90
N THR A 355 7.64 10.86 -14.62
CA THR A 355 6.48 10.69 -13.74
C THR A 355 6.91 10.71 -12.28
N PHE A 356 6.21 11.50 -11.47
CA PHE A 356 6.37 11.56 -10.01
C PHE A 356 5.13 10.94 -9.36
N GLY A 357 5.27 9.70 -8.88
CA GLY A 357 4.19 8.91 -8.29
C GLY A 357 3.63 9.57 -7.03
N GLY A 358 4.51 10.03 -6.15
CA GLY A 358 4.15 10.54 -4.82
C GLY A 358 3.47 11.91 -4.80
N ILE A 359 3.61 12.69 -5.88
CA ILE A 359 2.93 14.00 -6.03
C ILE A 359 2.02 14.09 -7.25
N ASN A 360 1.70 12.95 -7.87
CA ASN A 360 0.68 12.83 -8.92
C ASN A 360 0.91 13.79 -10.11
N ALA A 361 2.13 13.80 -10.64
CA ALA A 361 2.53 14.72 -11.69
C ALA A 361 3.46 14.11 -12.75
N VAL A 362 3.54 14.76 -13.90
CA VAL A 362 4.66 14.63 -14.84
C VAL A 362 5.50 15.90 -14.78
N ALA A 363 6.79 15.73 -14.51
CA ALA A 363 7.78 16.78 -14.58
C ALA A 363 8.37 16.89 -15.99
N MET A 364 8.57 18.12 -16.45
CA MET A 364 9.37 18.41 -17.64
C MET A 364 10.74 18.94 -17.20
N LEU A 365 11.80 18.33 -17.71
CA LEU A 365 13.17 18.59 -17.28
C LEU A 365 14.02 19.10 -18.45
N ASP A 366 14.79 20.14 -18.18
CA ASP A 366 15.93 20.52 -19.01
C ASP A 366 17.15 19.68 -18.63
N THR A 367 17.81 19.13 -19.64
CA THR A 367 19.03 18.31 -19.52
C THR A 367 20.22 18.91 -20.27
N SER A 368 20.06 20.12 -20.84
CA SER A 368 21.08 20.79 -21.65
C SER A 368 22.17 21.47 -20.82
N GLY A 369 21.88 21.80 -19.57
CA GLY A 369 22.81 22.41 -18.63
C GLY A 369 23.81 21.43 -18.00
N ALA A 370 24.62 21.95 -17.07
CA ALA A 370 25.57 21.14 -16.29
C ALA A 370 24.86 20.17 -15.33
N SER A 371 23.67 20.55 -14.85
CA SER A 371 22.78 19.69 -14.07
C SER A 371 21.41 19.61 -14.74
N ALA A 372 20.76 18.44 -14.68
CA ALA A 372 19.35 18.35 -15.06
C ALA A 372 18.50 19.16 -14.08
N ARG A 373 17.46 19.83 -14.57
CA ARG A 373 16.61 20.73 -13.77
C ARG A 373 15.14 20.54 -14.13
N VAL A 374 14.28 20.46 -13.11
CA VAL A 374 12.82 20.49 -13.30
C VAL A 374 12.38 21.90 -13.71
N GLU A 375 11.81 22.04 -14.91
CA GLU A 375 11.28 23.30 -15.41
C GLU A 375 9.86 23.58 -14.92
N GLY A 376 9.06 22.53 -14.77
CA GLY A 376 7.69 22.62 -14.31
C GLY A 376 6.98 21.27 -14.31
N LEU A 377 5.78 21.27 -13.75
CA LEU A 377 4.99 20.08 -13.48
C LEU A 377 3.61 20.17 -14.15
N MET A 378 3.11 19.02 -14.58
CA MET A 378 1.78 18.82 -15.14
C MET A 378 1.00 17.83 -14.24
N PRO A 379 -0.20 18.17 -13.74
CA PRO A 379 -0.97 17.28 -12.87
C PRO A 379 -1.50 16.07 -13.63
N THR A 380 -1.56 14.93 -12.95
CA THR A 380 -2.07 13.67 -13.48
C THR A 380 -3.22 13.13 -12.62
N GLY A 381 -3.62 11.88 -12.88
CA GLY A 381 -4.42 11.12 -11.92
C GLY A 381 -3.51 10.48 -10.88
N TRP A 382 -4.06 9.60 -10.05
CA TRP A 382 -3.35 9.07 -8.88
C TRP A 382 -2.26 8.06 -9.27
N TYR A 383 -1.03 8.36 -8.86
CA TYR A 383 0.15 7.53 -9.02
C TYR A 383 0.48 7.25 -10.51
N PRO A 384 0.96 8.26 -11.26
CA PRO A 384 1.45 8.07 -12.62
C PRO A 384 2.66 7.12 -12.62
N SER A 385 2.64 6.12 -13.50
CA SER A 385 3.63 5.03 -13.52
C SER A 385 4.25 4.79 -14.90
N ALA A 386 3.72 5.45 -15.94
CA ALA A 386 4.30 5.39 -17.28
C ALA A 386 3.98 6.65 -18.07
N VAL A 387 4.94 7.11 -18.87
CA VAL A 387 4.81 8.28 -19.74
C VAL A 387 5.40 8.03 -21.13
N ALA A 388 4.81 8.63 -22.15
CA ALA A 388 5.43 8.78 -23.46
C ALA A 388 4.98 10.06 -24.17
N THR A 389 5.67 10.39 -25.26
CA THR A 389 5.37 11.56 -26.09
C THR A 389 5.34 11.21 -27.58
N HIS A 390 4.42 11.83 -28.30
CA HIS A 390 4.35 11.72 -29.76
C HIS A 390 3.74 12.99 -30.37
N ARG A 391 4.41 13.57 -31.38
CA ARG A 391 3.89 14.70 -32.19
C ARG A 391 3.31 15.84 -31.35
N GLY A 392 4.04 16.28 -30.33
CA GLY A 392 3.64 17.41 -29.48
C GLY A 392 2.55 17.06 -28.45
N ARG A 393 2.33 15.77 -28.17
CA ARG A 393 1.40 15.30 -27.13
C ARG A 393 2.14 14.46 -26.10
N VAL A 394 1.59 14.43 -24.90
CA VAL A 394 1.99 13.56 -23.79
C VAL A 394 0.88 12.55 -23.50
N PHE A 395 1.29 11.33 -23.16
CA PHE A 395 0.45 10.23 -22.74
C PHE A 395 0.96 9.74 -21.39
N VAL A 396 0.09 9.67 -20.39
CA VAL A 396 0.45 9.23 -19.03
C VAL A 396 -0.53 8.15 -18.59
N ALA A 397 -0.01 7.00 -18.18
CA ALA A 397 -0.81 5.96 -17.56
C ALA A 397 -0.65 6.04 -16.04
N ASN A 398 -1.77 6.02 -15.33
CA ASN A 398 -1.82 6.00 -13.87
C ASN A 398 -2.18 4.62 -13.37
N ARG A 399 -1.58 4.24 -12.25
CA ARG A 399 -1.68 2.90 -11.68
C ARG A 399 -2.99 2.68 -10.91
N LYS A 400 -3.45 3.70 -10.16
CA LYS A 400 -4.59 3.60 -9.24
C LYS A 400 -5.56 4.79 -9.36
N SER A 401 -6.69 4.65 -8.66
CA SER A 401 -7.74 5.67 -8.56
C SER A 401 -8.40 5.59 -7.19
N PRO A 402 -8.98 6.68 -6.65
CA PRO A 402 -9.71 6.64 -5.38
C PRO A 402 -10.75 5.52 -5.38
N PRO A 403 -10.71 4.57 -4.43
CA PRO A 403 -11.61 3.42 -4.44
C PRO A 403 -13.06 3.80 -4.11
N GLY A 404 -13.27 4.92 -3.38
CA GLY A 404 -14.60 5.34 -2.92
C GLY A 404 -15.17 4.40 -1.84
N PRO A 405 -16.50 4.40 -1.62
CA PRO A 405 -17.15 3.40 -0.77
C PRO A 405 -17.10 2.01 -1.43
N ASN A 406 -17.34 0.96 -0.64
CA ASN A 406 -17.67 -0.38 -1.12
C ASN A 406 -19.21 -0.56 -1.13
N PRO A 407 -19.92 -0.14 -2.21
CA PRO A 407 -21.36 0.14 -2.16
C PRO A 407 -22.26 -1.10 -2.05
N GLN A 408 -21.74 -2.31 -2.27
CA GLN A 408 -22.50 -3.55 -2.28
C GLN A 408 -22.09 -4.40 -1.07
N GLY A 409 -23.04 -4.65 -0.17
CA GLY A 409 -22.87 -5.69 0.84
C GLY A 409 -23.05 -7.09 0.24
N CYS A 410 -22.45 -8.09 0.86
CA CYS A 410 -22.68 -9.48 0.49
C CYS A 410 -23.88 -10.12 1.22
N GLN A 411 -24.62 -10.99 0.53
CA GLN A 411 -25.45 -12.02 1.15
C GLN A 411 -24.74 -13.39 1.22
N PRO A 412 -23.96 -13.69 2.28
CA PRO A 412 -23.28 -14.98 2.44
C PRO A 412 -24.16 -16.11 2.95
N LYS A 413 -23.76 -17.35 2.64
CA LYS A 413 -24.10 -18.57 3.41
C LYS A 413 -22.80 -19.24 3.85
N VAL A 414 -22.55 -19.24 5.16
CA VAL A 414 -21.38 -19.83 5.83
C VAL A 414 -21.17 -21.30 5.49
N ALA A 415 -19.93 -21.79 5.61
CA ALA A 415 -19.50 -23.17 5.33
C ALA A 415 -20.22 -24.26 6.16
N VAL A 416 -21.06 -23.89 7.12
CA VAL A 416 -21.92 -24.79 7.91
C VAL A 416 -23.21 -25.19 7.17
N GLU A 417 -23.57 -24.53 6.08
CA GLU A 417 -24.66 -24.96 5.19
C GLU A 417 -24.14 -25.93 4.11
N ARG A 418 -24.80 -27.09 3.94
CA ARG A 418 -24.43 -28.16 2.97
C ARG A 418 -24.43 -27.73 1.49
N ALA A 419 -24.79 -26.50 1.18
CA ALA A 419 -24.73 -25.92 -0.15
C ALA A 419 -23.86 -24.65 -0.09
N GLN A 420 -22.61 -24.77 -0.56
CA GLN A 420 -21.69 -23.65 -0.77
C GLN A 420 -22.27 -22.66 -1.78
N PRO A 421 -22.24 -21.33 -1.51
CA PRO A 421 -22.35 -20.36 -2.59
C PRO A 421 -21.29 -19.25 -2.45
N THR A 422 -20.23 -19.26 -3.23
CA THR A 422 -20.19 -18.59 -4.54
C THR A 422 -20.42 -17.06 -4.50
N ALA A 423 -21.57 -16.49 -4.16
CA ALA A 423 -21.91 -15.10 -4.58
C ALA A 423 -21.14 -13.89 -3.97
N CYS A 424 -20.43 -13.99 -2.84
CA CYS A 424 -19.85 -12.80 -2.20
C CYS A 424 -18.73 -12.13 -3.00
N GLY A 425 -17.91 -12.92 -3.70
CA GLY A 425 -16.83 -12.35 -4.51
C GLY A 425 -17.36 -11.55 -5.68
N ALA A 426 -18.61 -11.79 -6.09
CA ALA A 426 -19.20 -11.23 -7.30
C ALA A 426 -19.33 -9.69 -7.28
N SER A 427 -19.34 -9.07 -6.09
CA SER A 427 -19.38 -7.62 -5.96
C SER A 427 -18.07 -6.96 -6.43
N ASN A 428 -16.95 -7.68 -6.34
CA ASN A 428 -15.61 -7.24 -6.72
C ASN A 428 -15.21 -5.90 -6.05
N GLN A 429 -15.35 -5.82 -4.71
CA GLN A 429 -15.18 -4.56 -3.94
C GLN A 429 -14.06 -4.56 -2.90
N TYR A 430 -13.15 -5.54 -2.98
CA TYR A 430 -11.89 -5.42 -2.26
C TYR A 430 -11.15 -4.15 -2.73
N ILE A 431 -10.37 -3.48 -1.87
CA ILE A 431 -9.75 -2.18 -2.18
C ILE A 431 -9.01 -2.21 -3.53
N PHE A 432 -8.15 -3.21 -3.78
CA PHE A 432 -7.49 -3.35 -5.07
C PHE A 432 -8.41 -3.64 -6.26
N GLN A 433 -9.60 -4.20 -6.03
CA GLN A 433 -10.63 -4.34 -7.07
C GLN A 433 -11.41 -3.04 -7.31
N LEU A 434 -11.42 -2.10 -6.38
CA LEU A 434 -12.04 -0.78 -6.55
C LEU A 434 -11.09 0.20 -7.23
N GLU A 435 -9.78 0.04 -7.05
CA GLU A 435 -8.77 0.83 -7.74
C GLU A 435 -8.74 0.53 -9.24
N LYS A 436 -8.49 1.57 -10.04
CA LYS A 436 -8.53 1.52 -11.50
C LYS A 436 -7.41 2.31 -12.13
N ALA A 437 -6.91 1.81 -13.26
CA ALA A 437 -5.96 2.50 -14.09
C ALA A 437 -6.66 3.38 -15.14
N GLY A 438 -5.94 4.42 -15.59
CA GLY A 438 -6.43 5.32 -16.62
C GLY A 438 -5.31 5.91 -17.47
N LEU A 439 -5.68 6.33 -18.68
CA LEU A 439 -4.82 7.04 -19.62
C LEU A 439 -5.21 8.51 -19.65
N LEU A 440 -4.27 9.37 -19.26
CA LEU A 440 -4.29 10.80 -19.54
C LEU A 440 -3.60 11.05 -20.88
N GLN A 441 -4.21 11.84 -21.75
CA GLN A 441 -3.56 12.37 -22.94
C GLN A 441 -3.82 13.87 -23.08
N ALA A 442 -2.77 14.65 -23.36
CA ALA A 442 -2.86 16.09 -23.51
C ALA A 442 -1.86 16.60 -24.55
N PRO A 443 -2.05 17.80 -25.14
CA PRO A 443 -0.96 18.52 -25.78
C PRO A 443 0.17 18.77 -24.78
N LEU A 444 1.41 18.85 -25.26
CA LEU A 444 2.51 19.36 -24.42
C LEU A 444 2.22 20.81 -24.04
N PRO A 445 2.29 21.16 -22.73
CA PRO A 445 2.02 22.52 -22.29
C PRO A 445 3.11 23.47 -22.80
N ARG A 446 2.69 24.70 -23.16
CA ARG A 446 3.64 25.79 -23.45
C ARG A 446 4.20 26.34 -22.12
N PRO A 447 5.36 27.03 -22.10
CA PRO A 447 5.99 27.50 -20.86
C PRO A 447 5.06 28.26 -19.90
N ALA A 448 4.23 29.17 -20.41
CA ALA A 448 3.27 29.90 -19.58
C ALA A 448 2.16 29.02 -18.98
N GLU A 449 1.71 27.99 -19.72
CA GLU A 449 0.73 27.04 -19.21
C GLU A 449 1.37 26.09 -18.19
N LEU A 450 2.60 25.64 -18.44
CA LEU A 450 3.36 24.81 -17.52
C LEU A 450 3.55 25.48 -16.16
N ALA A 451 3.84 26.79 -16.13
CA ALA A 451 3.93 27.54 -14.89
C ALA A 451 2.62 27.49 -14.08
N SER A 452 1.47 27.72 -14.73
CA SER A 452 0.16 27.60 -14.09
C SER A 452 -0.15 26.17 -13.61
N LEU A 453 0.22 25.16 -14.40
CA LEU A 453 0.05 23.76 -14.03
C LEU A 453 0.96 23.34 -12.87
N THR A 454 2.15 23.93 -12.76
CA THR A 454 3.07 23.71 -11.64
C THR A 454 2.46 24.22 -10.34
N LEU A 455 1.87 25.42 -10.36
CA LEU A 455 1.13 25.93 -9.21
C LEU A 455 -0.07 25.04 -8.88
N LYS A 456 -0.74 24.48 -9.90
CA LYS A 456 -1.83 23.54 -9.67
C LYS A 456 -1.37 22.25 -9.00
N VAL A 457 -0.22 21.71 -9.38
CA VAL A 457 0.39 20.56 -8.69
C VAL A 457 0.73 20.95 -7.25
N ALA A 458 1.31 22.13 -7.01
CA ALA A 458 1.61 22.59 -5.66
C ALA A 458 0.36 22.68 -4.77
N GLU A 459 -0.74 23.25 -5.27
CA GLU A 459 -2.05 23.23 -4.58
C GLU A 459 -2.55 21.80 -4.31
N ASN A 460 -2.44 20.92 -5.31
CA ASN A 460 -2.90 19.53 -5.19
C ASN A 460 -2.14 18.75 -4.12
N THR A 461 -0.84 19.03 -3.94
CA THR A 461 0.01 18.44 -2.90
C THR A 461 -0.14 19.17 -1.55
N GLY A 462 -0.87 20.29 -1.50
CA GLY A 462 -1.12 21.05 -0.27
C GLY A 462 -0.04 22.07 0.10
N LEU A 463 0.86 22.46 -0.81
CA LEU A 463 1.89 23.46 -0.53
C LEU A 463 1.31 24.81 -0.10
N ASP A 464 0.14 25.17 -0.62
CA ASP A 464 -0.63 26.36 -0.28
C ASP A 464 -1.14 26.40 1.17
N LYS A 465 -1.14 25.27 1.89
CA LYS A 465 -1.60 25.16 3.29
C LYS A 465 -0.57 25.58 4.34
N GLN A 466 0.45 26.38 3.98
CA GLN A 466 1.51 26.79 4.91
C GLN A 466 0.98 27.47 6.18
N ALA A 467 -0.02 28.33 6.05
CA ALA A 467 -0.62 29.02 7.20
C ALA A 467 -1.45 28.09 8.10
N GLU A 468 -1.99 26.99 7.57
CA GLU A 468 -2.66 25.95 8.36
C GLU A 468 -1.63 25.11 9.12
N ARG A 469 -0.56 24.67 8.43
CA ARG A 469 0.58 23.97 9.05
C ARG A 469 1.19 24.79 10.19
N ALA A 470 1.52 26.06 9.95
CA ALA A 470 2.10 26.92 10.99
C ALA A 470 1.21 27.08 12.23
N ARG A 471 -0.12 27.09 12.06
CA ARG A 471 -1.08 27.10 13.19
C ARG A 471 -1.08 25.76 13.94
N GLY A 472 -1.10 24.65 13.21
CA GLY A 472 -1.00 23.32 13.81
C GLY A 472 0.32 23.10 14.53
N ASP A 473 1.43 23.49 13.92
CA ASP A 473 2.78 23.42 14.49
C ASP A 473 2.89 24.26 15.77
N ALA A 474 2.24 25.42 15.83
CA ALA A 474 2.20 26.23 17.04
C ALA A 474 1.46 25.53 18.20
N VAL A 475 0.41 24.75 17.91
CA VAL A 475 -0.26 23.91 18.92
C VAL A 475 0.68 22.78 19.33
N MET A 476 1.27 22.07 18.37
CA MET A 476 2.20 20.96 18.65
C MET A 476 3.39 21.42 19.49
N ALA A 477 3.96 22.59 19.21
CA ALA A 477 5.05 23.17 20.00
C ALA A 477 4.66 23.47 21.46
N GLN A 478 3.40 23.82 21.73
CA GLN A 478 2.91 23.98 23.12
C GLN A 478 2.74 22.63 23.81
N ILE A 479 2.24 21.62 23.10
CA ILE A 479 2.08 20.26 23.62
C ILE A 479 3.46 19.63 23.90
N HIS A 480 4.40 19.76 22.96
CA HIS A 480 5.76 19.23 23.07
C HIS A 480 6.50 19.69 24.34
N GLN A 481 6.26 20.93 24.81
CA GLN A 481 6.87 21.44 26.04
C GLN A 481 6.44 20.68 27.31
N ARG A 482 5.39 19.87 27.23
CA ARG A 482 4.75 19.20 28.37
C ARG A 482 4.66 17.68 28.21
N ILE A 483 4.90 17.16 27.01
CA ILE A 483 4.89 15.73 26.73
C ILE A 483 6.33 15.23 26.68
N SER A 484 6.58 14.12 27.34
CA SER A 484 7.88 13.43 27.36
C SER A 484 7.80 12.03 26.78
N HIS A 485 6.61 11.44 26.71
CA HIS A 485 6.40 10.06 26.27
C HIS A 485 5.27 9.99 25.24
N VAL A 486 5.50 9.22 24.17
CA VAL A 486 4.50 8.82 23.19
C VAL A 486 4.44 7.30 23.15
N VAL A 487 3.23 6.74 23.26
CA VAL A 487 2.95 5.34 22.95
C VAL A 487 2.20 5.30 21.63
N PHE A 488 2.79 4.69 20.61
CA PHE A 488 2.18 4.52 19.30
C PHE A 488 1.77 3.07 19.10
N ILE A 489 0.47 2.87 18.93
CA ILE A 489 -0.17 1.56 18.82
C ILE A 489 -0.65 1.36 17.38
N ILE A 490 -0.26 0.24 16.78
CA ILE A 490 -0.81 -0.23 15.50
C ILE A 490 -1.61 -1.52 15.76
N LYS A 491 -2.83 -1.52 15.23
CA LYS A 491 -3.81 -2.62 15.22
C LYS A 491 -4.09 -3.10 13.79
N GLU A 492 -5.00 -4.06 13.60
CA GLU A 492 -5.28 -4.70 12.31
C GLU A 492 -6.72 -4.56 11.77
N ASN A 493 -6.83 -4.09 10.51
CA ASN A 493 -7.92 -4.31 9.55
C ASN A 493 -9.37 -3.88 9.92
N ARG A 494 -9.64 -2.79 10.66
CA ARG A 494 -11.02 -2.41 11.03
C ARG A 494 -11.52 -1.09 10.45
N THR A 495 -12.72 -1.10 9.87
CA THR A 495 -13.35 0.16 9.42
C THR A 495 -14.04 0.90 10.55
N TYR A 496 -14.18 2.23 10.38
CA TYR A 496 -14.91 3.08 11.32
C TYR A 496 -16.32 2.55 11.59
N ASP A 497 -17.06 2.19 10.55
CA ASP A 497 -18.43 1.73 10.70
C ASP A 497 -18.58 0.36 11.36
N GLN A 498 -17.61 -0.55 11.16
CA GLN A 498 -17.66 -1.88 11.78
C GLN A 498 -17.58 -1.80 13.31
N VAL A 499 -16.80 -0.84 13.81
CA VAL A 499 -16.56 -0.66 15.25
C VAL A 499 -17.44 0.43 15.85
N LEU A 500 -17.50 1.62 15.25
CA LEU A 500 -18.14 2.82 15.83
C LEU A 500 -19.41 3.27 15.10
N GLY A 501 -19.97 2.45 14.19
CA GLY A 501 -21.18 2.80 13.44
C GLY A 501 -22.39 3.09 14.35
N ASP A 502 -22.47 2.45 15.52
CA ASP A 502 -23.52 2.60 16.54
C ASP A 502 -23.23 3.71 17.57
N LEU A 503 -22.11 4.42 17.46
CA LEU A 503 -21.77 5.54 18.33
C LEU A 503 -22.78 6.70 18.21
N GLU A 504 -23.12 7.33 19.33
CA GLU A 504 -24.14 8.39 19.37
C GLU A 504 -23.71 9.72 18.75
N THR A 505 -22.46 9.83 18.31
CA THR A 505 -21.88 11.00 17.63
C THR A 505 -21.11 10.60 16.37
N GLY A 506 -20.85 11.57 15.50
CA GLY A 506 -20.09 11.37 14.26
C GLY A 506 -20.86 10.70 13.14
N ASN A 507 -20.23 10.62 11.97
CA ASN A 507 -20.76 10.07 10.74
C ASN A 507 -20.64 8.53 10.70
N GLY A 508 -21.41 7.80 11.52
CA GLY A 508 -21.41 6.32 11.54
C GLY A 508 -22.69 5.68 10.98
N ASP A 509 -22.58 4.57 10.27
CA ASP A 509 -23.74 3.75 9.87
C ASP A 509 -23.96 2.60 10.88
N PRO A 510 -24.97 2.71 11.77
CA PRO A 510 -25.25 1.67 12.76
C PRO A 510 -25.61 0.32 12.14
N ARG A 511 -26.07 0.28 10.89
CA ARG A 511 -26.36 -0.97 10.18
C ARG A 511 -25.10 -1.79 9.91
N LEU A 512 -23.91 -1.20 10.05
CA LEU A 512 -22.60 -1.79 9.78
C LEU A 512 -21.81 -2.16 11.06
N ALA A 513 -22.28 -1.76 12.25
CA ALA A 513 -21.60 -1.96 13.53
C ALA A 513 -21.67 -3.40 14.07
N ILE A 514 -21.12 -4.36 13.33
CA ILE A 514 -21.06 -5.78 13.74
C ILE A 514 -20.09 -6.05 14.91
N LEU A 515 -19.12 -5.14 15.12
CA LEU A 515 -18.14 -5.15 16.23
C LEU A 515 -18.42 -4.00 17.21
N GLY A 516 -19.68 -3.54 17.29
CA GLY A 516 -20.12 -2.42 18.12
C GLY A 516 -19.93 -2.60 19.63
N GLU A 517 -20.45 -1.67 20.42
CA GLU A 517 -20.09 -1.44 21.84
C GLU A 517 -20.15 -2.67 22.75
N ARG A 518 -20.98 -3.65 22.41
CA ARG A 518 -21.05 -4.93 23.14
C ARG A 518 -19.71 -5.65 23.20
N LEU A 519 -18.95 -5.63 22.11
CA LEU A 519 -17.62 -6.26 22.02
C LEU A 519 -16.51 -5.27 22.32
N THR A 520 -16.75 -3.99 22.05
CA THR A 520 -15.71 -2.96 22.04
C THR A 520 -15.98 -1.79 23.01
N PRO A 521 -16.28 -2.05 24.30
CA PRO A 521 -16.59 -0.99 25.25
C PRO A 521 -15.46 0.04 25.42
N ASN A 522 -14.19 -0.34 25.27
CA ASN A 522 -13.07 0.61 25.38
C ASN A 522 -12.95 1.49 24.13
N HIS A 523 -13.01 0.94 22.91
CA HIS A 523 -13.01 1.74 21.67
C HIS A 523 -14.13 2.80 21.69
N HIS A 524 -15.32 2.42 22.17
CA HIS A 524 -16.44 3.35 22.35
C HIS A 524 -16.18 4.37 23.45
N ALA A 525 -15.71 3.94 24.62
CA ALA A 525 -15.40 4.84 25.73
C ALA A 525 -14.32 5.87 25.33
N LEU A 526 -13.29 5.46 24.60
CA LEU A 526 -12.26 6.35 24.07
C LEU A 526 -12.83 7.37 23.09
N ALA A 527 -13.65 6.95 22.13
CA ALA A 527 -14.29 7.86 21.18
C ALA A 527 -15.24 8.86 21.87
N ARG A 528 -15.95 8.42 22.92
CA ARG A 528 -16.85 9.29 23.71
C ARG A 528 -16.12 10.25 24.60
N GLN A 529 -15.10 9.77 25.29
CA GLN A 529 -14.38 10.54 26.29
C GLN A 529 -13.45 11.54 25.64
N PHE A 530 -12.74 11.14 24.58
CA PHE A 530 -11.77 11.97 23.89
C PHE A 530 -12.35 12.52 22.58
N VAL A 531 -11.66 12.28 21.48
CA VAL A 531 -12.04 12.73 20.14
C VAL A 531 -12.53 11.55 19.33
N ASN A 532 -13.72 11.70 18.76
CA ASN A 532 -14.21 10.83 17.70
C ASN A 532 -13.77 11.37 16.33
N PHE A 533 -12.86 10.66 15.67
CA PHE A 533 -12.43 10.95 14.30
C PHE A 533 -13.31 10.19 13.29
N ASP A 534 -14.41 10.80 12.86
CA ASP A 534 -15.42 10.14 12.01
C ASP A 534 -15.08 10.13 10.50
N ASN A 535 -13.89 10.63 10.15
CA ASN A 535 -13.40 10.77 8.78
C ASN A 535 -11.89 10.52 8.65
N PHE A 536 -11.34 9.59 9.46
CA PHE A 536 -9.95 9.17 9.38
C PHE A 536 -9.75 8.11 8.29
N MET A 537 -8.76 8.30 7.43
CA MET A 537 -8.48 7.40 6.29
C MET A 537 -7.11 6.74 6.40
N ASP A 538 -7.05 5.44 6.21
CA ASP A 538 -5.78 4.74 6.07
C ASP A 538 -5.14 5.05 4.73
N SER A 539 -3.87 5.45 4.78
CA SER A 539 -3.10 5.74 3.56
C SER A 539 -2.67 4.46 2.83
N GLY A 540 -2.61 3.32 3.53
CA GLY A 540 -2.36 1.98 2.95
C GLY A 540 -3.60 1.35 2.31
N GLU A 541 -3.37 0.39 1.41
CA GLU A 541 -4.41 -0.43 0.76
C GLU A 541 -4.64 -1.78 1.49
N GLN A 542 -3.60 -2.25 2.16
CA GLN A 542 -3.41 -3.55 2.81
C GLN A 542 -2.12 -3.51 3.62
N SER A 543 -1.83 -4.53 4.43
CA SER A 543 -0.81 -4.45 5.50
C SER A 543 0.57 -4.08 4.98
N SER A 544 1.00 -4.62 3.83
CA SER A 544 2.30 -4.32 3.24
C SER A 544 2.52 -2.82 3.02
N THR A 545 1.55 -2.11 2.42
CA THR A 545 1.62 -0.65 2.24
C THR A 545 1.19 0.09 3.50
N GLY A 546 0.25 -0.45 4.27
CA GLY A 546 -0.22 0.04 5.57
C GLY A 546 0.93 0.29 6.53
N TRP A 547 1.74 -0.74 6.80
CA TRP A 547 2.94 -0.63 7.63
C TRP A 547 3.93 0.42 7.12
N SER A 548 4.15 0.52 5.80
CA SER A 548 5.04 1.55 5.24
C SER A 548 4.51 2.97 5.46
N TRP A 549 3.21 3.20 5.22
CA TRP A 549 2.58 4.50 5.48
C TRP A 549 2.53 4.84 6.96
N SER A 550 2.26 3.84 7.82
CA SER A 550 2.14 3.98 9.27
C SER A 550 3.47 4.11 10.01
N THR A 551 4.60 3.86 9.35
CA THR A 551 5.93 3.95 9.98
C THR A 551 6.90 4.90 9.29
N ALA A 552 6.68 5.23 8.01
CA ALA A 552 7.56 6.11 7.22
C ALA A 552 6.82 7.25 6.51
N ALA A 553 5.50 7.39 6.68
CA ALA A 553 4.65 8.36 5.98
C ALA A 553 4.74 8.29 4.43
N ARG A 554 5.25 7.19 3.88
CA ARG A 554 5.32 6.92 2.43
C ARG A 554 5.50 5.43 2.12
N ALA A 555 5.16 5.05 0.91
CA ALA A 555 5.57 3.78 0.29
C ALA A 555 6.56 4.05 -0.86
N THR A 556 7.50 3.13 -1.10
CA THR A 556 8.39 3.20 -2.28
C THR A 556 7.64 2.80 -3.55
N ASP A 557 8.12 3.24 -4.71
CA ASP A 557 7.56 2.88 -6.01
C ASP A 557 7.61 1.39 -6.29
N LEU A 558 8.67 0.71 -5.85
CA LEU A 558 8.73 -0.74 -5.99
C LEU A 558 7.67 -1.43 -5.14
N LEU A 559 7.39 -0.96 -3.92
CA LEU A 559 6.31 -1.52 -3.10
C LEU A 559 4.93 -1.27 -3.73
N GLU A 560 4.69 -0.06 -4.24
CA GLU A 560 3.48 0.29 -5.00
C GLU A 560 3.30 -0.63 -6.23
N LYS A 561 4.40 -1.08 -6.84
CA LYS A 561 4.42 -2.01 -7.97
C LYS A 561 4.23 -3.48 -7.58
N THR A 562 4.79 -3.92 -6.45
CA THR A 562 4.83 -5.33 -6.07
C THR A 562 3.59 -5.76 -5.28
N ALA A 563 3.11 -4.95 -4.33
CA ALA A 563 2.04 -5.35 -3.41
C ALA A 563 0.74 -5.80 -4.11
N PRO A 564 0.19 -5.08 -5.11
CA PRO A 564 -1.05 -5.53 -5.77
C PRO A 564 -0.90 -6.86 -6.53
N VAL A 565 0.32 -7.18 -7.00
CA VAL A 565 0.62 -8.42 -7.75
C VAL A 565 0.83 -9.59 -6.78
N ASN A 566 1.48 -9.34 -5.64
CA ASN A 566 1.59 -10.30 -4.54
C ASN A 566 0.21 -10.71 -4.01
N TYR A 567 -0.63 -9.73 -3.67
CA TYR A 567 -2.00 -9.96 -3.17
C TYR A 567 -2.91 -10.61 -4.23
N ALA A 568 -2.60 -10.48 -5.53
CA ALA A 568 -3.29 -11.22 -6.57
C ALA A 568 -2.93 -12.72 -6.62
N GLY A 569 -1.90 -13.16 -5.89
CA GLY A 569 -1.35 -14.51 -5.96
C GLY A 569 -0.52 -14.76 -7.23
N ARG A 570 0.03 -13.70 -7.83
CA ARG A 570 0.75 -13.74 -9.11
C ARG A 570 2.28 -13.69 -8.94
N GLY A 571 2.79 -14.40 -7.93
CA GLY A 571 4.21 -14.31 -7.54
C GLY A 571 4.46 -13.10 -6.64
N LEU A 572 5.69 -12.60 -6.63
CA LEU A 572 6.16 -11.56 -5.71
C LEU A 572 6.06 -11.95 -4.22
N ALA A 573 6.95 -11.42 -3.39
CA ALA A 573 6.97 -11.66 -1.94
C ALA A 573 6.30 -10.50 -1.20
N TYR A 574 6.02 -10.71 0.08
CA TYR A 574 5.71 -9.62 1.01
C TYR A 574 7.04 -8.94 1.36
N GLU A 575 7.21 -7.67 0.95
CA GLU A 575 8.51 -6.96 1.04
C GLU A 575 8.49 -5.88 2.15
N SER A 576 7.45 -5.85 2.99
CA SER A 576 7.31 -4.86 4.07
C SER A 576 7.86 -5.38 5.40
N GLU A 577 7.80 -4.52 6.42
CA GLU A 577 8.18 -4.83 7.81
C GLU A 577 9.63 -5.32 7.99
N GLY A 578 10.54 -4.92 7.09
CA GLY A 578 12.00 -5.17 7.21
C GLY A 578 12.50 -6.43 6.50
N THR A 579 11.59 -7.20 5.89
CA THR A 579 11.95 -8.39 5.11
C THR A 579 12.20 -8.09 3.64
N SER A 580 12.96 -8.96 2.98
CA SER A 580 13.06 -8.97 1.53
C SER A 580 13.06 -10.41 1.02
N ARG A 581 12.12 -10.78 0.14
CA ARG A 581 11.89 -12.19 -0.28
C ARG A 581 11.71 -13.16 0.90
N ASN A 582 10.95 -12.73 1.90
CA ASN A 582 10.69 -13.46 3.15
C ASN A 582 11.98 -13.79 3.93
N LEU A 583 13.00 -12.95 3.82
CA LEU A 583 14.26 -13.07 4.57
C LEU A 583 14.50 -11.80 5.39
N ASN A 584 14.84 -11.98 6.67
CA ASN A 584 15.33 -10.91 7.55
C ASN A 584 16.63 -10.32 7.03
N THR A 585 16.59 -9.13 6.45
CA THR A 585 17.80 -8.54 5.87
C THR A 585 18.81 -8.07 6.93
N ALA A 586 18.39 -7.78 8.16
CA ALA A 586 19.26 -7.35 9.24
C ALA A 586 20.20 -8.45 9.77
N LEU A 587 19.86 -9.73 9.59
CA LEU A 587 20.70 -10.85 9.99
C LEU A 587 21.65 -11.30 8.87
N PRO A 588 22.87 -11.77 9.17
CA PRO A 588 23.71 -12.46 8.18
C PRO A 588 23.13 -13.85 7.83
N ALA A 589 23.48 -14.40 6.66
CA ALA A 589 22.89 -15.65 6.13
C ALA A 589 22.87 -16.82 7.14
N LYS A 590 23.98 -17.06 7.84
CA LYS A 590 24.06 -18.11 8.87
C LYS A 590 23.10 -17.87 10.04
N ALA A 591 22.89 -16.62 10.46
CA ALA A 591 21.96 -16.29 11.53
C ALA A 591 20.50 -16.40 11.07
N ARG A 592 20.20 -15.95 9.84
CA ARG A 592 18.89 -16.16 9.20
C ARG A 592 18.52 -17.65 9.21
N ARG A 593 19.44 -18.51 8.78
CA ARG A 593 19.21 -19.96 8.76
C ARG A 593 19.09 -20.59 10.14
N ALA A 594 19.74 -20.01 11.15
CA ALA A 594 19.58 -20.47 12.53
C ALA A 594 18.20 -20.11 13.09
N ALA A 595 17.65 -18.94 12.72
CA ALA A 595 16.31 -18.50 13.08
C ALA A 595 15.23 -19.26 12.30
N ASN A 596 15.43 -19.46 10.99
CA ASN A 596 14.53 -20.17 10.10
C ASN A 596 15.32 -21.08 9.13
N PRO A 597 15.34 -22.41 9.33
CA PRO A 597 16.12 -23.31 8.47
C PRO A 597 15.68 -23.41 7.02
N LYS A 598 14.53 -22.83 6.63
CA LYS A 598 14.15 -22.65 5.23
C LYS A 598 15.00 -21.58 4.54
N ALA A 599 15.64 -20.67 5.29
CA ALA A 599 16.56 -19.67 4.76
C ALA A 599 17.86 -20.32 4.22
N SER A 600 18.41 -19.71 3.17
CA SER A 600 19.70 -20.11 2.58
C SER A 600 20.88 -19.79 3.51
N ASP A 601 21.93 -20.63 3.50
CA ASP A 601 23.24 -20.34 4.10
C ASP A 601 24.24 -19.74 3.09
N ASP A 602 23.77 -19.39 1.90
CA ASP A 602 24.55 -18.72 0.88
C ASP A 602 24.77 -17.25 1.24
N ASP A 603 26.02 -16.87 1.53
CA ASP A 603 26.39 -15.49 1.88
C ASP A 603 26.12 -14.51 0.73
N ASP A 604 25.95 -14.98 -0.51
CA ASP A 604 25.60 -14.15 -1.67
C ASP A 604 24.09 -13.91 -1.82
N VAL A 605 23.26 -14.38 -0.89
CA VAL A 605 21.80 -14.13 -0.93
C VAL A 605 21.46 -12.95 -0.02
N LEU A 606 21.10 -11.82 -0.64
CA LEU A 606 20.78 -10.56 0.04
C LEU A 606 21.81 -10.20 1.13
N PRO A 607 23.12 -10.12 0.78
CA PRO A 607 24.14 -9.65 1.70
C PRO A 607 23.83 -8.21 2.15
N GLY A 608 24.21 -7.92 3.39
CA GLY A 608 24.00 -6.62 4.02
C GLY A 608 22.53 -6.34 4.41
N PRO A 609 22.30 -5.22 5.12
CA PRO A 609 21.05 -4.95 5.81
C PRO A 609 20.03 -4.16 4.99
N LEU A 610 20.28 -3.88 3.71
CA LEU A 610 19.34 -3.10 2.90
C LEU A 610 18.09 -3.92 2.59
N ALA A 611 16.91 -3.33 2.77
CA ALA A 611 15.64 -3.90 2.31
C ALA A 611 15.17 -3.13 1.07
N ILE A 612 14.46 -3.79 0.16
CA ILE A 612 13.95 -3.15 -1.08
C ILE A 612 12.86 -2.09 -0.81
N THR A 613 12.30 -2.07 0.39
CA THR A 613 11.29 -1.11 0.84
C THR A 613 11.85 -0.03 1.75
N SER A 614 13.18 0.01 1.91
CA SER A 614 13.86 1.03 2.69
C SER A 614 13.57 2.43 2.13
N PRO A 615 12.92 3.33 2.91
CA PRO A 615 12.61 4.66 2.42
C PRO A 615 13.89 5.44 2.10
N ASP A 616 14.88 5.44 2.98
CA ASP A 616 16.03 6.34 2.85
C ASP A 616 17.14 5.79 1.94
N ALA A 617 17.71 6.68 1.13
CA ALA A 617 18.73 6.41 0.11
C ALA A 617 20.15 6.37 0.71
N LYS A 618 21.18 6.17 -0.13
CA LYS A 618 22.57 5.91 0.32
C LYS A 618 23.27 7.18 0.79
N ASP A 619 22.82 8.32 0.28
CA ASP A 619 23.36 9.64 0.57
C ASP A 619 22.70 10.32 1.78
N ASP A 620 21.73 9.65 2.41
CA ASP A 620 21.23 10.07 3.72
C ASP A 620 22.25 9.76 4.81
N ASP A 621 22.19 10.52 5.92
CA ASP A 621 23.08 10.33 7.08
C ASP A 621 23.07 8.87 7.58
N LEU A 622 21.93 8.17 7.40
CA LEU A 622 21.73 6.77 7.73
C LEU A 622 20.87 6.07 6.66
N PRO A 623 21.49 5.38 5.69
CA PRO A 623 20.76 4.69 4.64
C PRO A 623 19.82 3.60 5.17
N GLY A 624 18.60 3.55 4.63
CA GLY A 624 17.57 2.58 5.01
C GLY A 624 16.98 2.79 6.41
N GLN A 625 17.04 4.01 6.94
CA GLN A 625 16.57 4.35 8.29
C GLN A 625 15.62 5.54 8.28
N GLY A 626 14.61 5.51 7.41
CA GLY A 626 13.63 6.60 7.24
C GLY A 626 12.33 6.38 7.98
N PHE A 627 12.32 5.53 8.99
CA PHE A 627 11.13 5.24 9.80
C PHE A 627 11.08 6.15 11.04
N LEU A 628 9.90 6.21 11.67
CA LEU A 628 9.62 7.06 12.84
C LEU A 628 10.61 6.81 13.99
N TRP A 629 10.95 5.55 14.24
CA TRP A 629 11.92 5.21 15.28
C TRP A 629 13.33 5.72 14.95
N ASN A 630 13.72 5.72 13.68
CA ASN A 630 15.01 6.26 13.30
C ASN A 630 15.04 7.78 13.47
N ALA A 631 13.95 8.48 13.14
CA ALA A 631 13.81 9.91 13.40
C ALA A 631 13.94 10.22 14.91
N ALA A 632 13.28 9.44 15.77
CA ALA A 632 13.39 9.56 17.22
C ALA A 632 14.83 9.32 17.73
N LEU A 633 15.48 8.24 17.27
CA LEU A 633 16.86 7.93 17.65
C LEU A 633 17.84 9.03 17.21
N ARG A 634 17.66 9.61 16.02
CA ARG A 634 18.47 10.75 15.54
C ARG A 634 18.29 12.00 16.39
N ALA A 635 17.08 12.23 16.91
CA ALA A 635 16.80 13.31 17.84
C ALA A 635 17.32 13.03 19.27
N GLY A 636 17.96 11.88 19.51
CA GLY A 636 18.48 11.51 20.83
C GLY A 636 17.41 11.04 21.81
N LEU A 637 16.22 10.64 21.31
CA LEU A 637 15.13 10.14 22.12
C LEU A 637 15.31 8.65 22.42
N SER A 638 14.88 8.24 23.62
CA SER A 638 14.82 6.82 24.00
C SER A 638 13.62 6.12 23.34
N LEU A 639 13.81 4.86 22.97
CA LEU A 639 12.84 4.04 22.25
C LEU A 639 12.71 2.65 22.88
N ARG A 640 11.51 2.08 22.90
CA ARG A 640 11.27 0.66 23.14
C ARG A 640 10.25 0.09 22.15
N ASN A 641 10.52 -1.11 21.65
CA ASN A 641 9.66 -1.79 20.68
C ASN A 641 9.00 -3.04 21.26
N TYR A 642 7.71 -3.20 20.96
CA TYR A 642 6.88 -4.34 21.30
C TYR A 642 6.10 -4.76 20.05
N GLY A 643 6.66 -5.70 19.28
CA GLY A 643 5.96 -6.38 18.18
C GLY A 643 6.09 -5.77 16.77
N PHE A 644 6.75 -4.61 16.56
CA PHE A 644 6.96 -4.07 15.20
C PHE A 644 8.13 -4.76 14.49
N ALA A 645 8.01 -4.92 13.16
CA ALA A 645 8.98 -5.59 12.28
C ALA A 645 9.26 -7.03 12.75
N ASN A 646 8.24 -7.89 12.73
CA ASN A 646 8.30 -9.22 13.34
C ASN A 646 8.94 -10.30 12.44
N ASP A 647 10.00 -10.97 12.90
CA ASP A 647 10.73 -12.03 12.15
C ASP A 647 10.50 -13.47 12.67
N MET A 648 9.58 -13.67 13.61
CA MET A 648 9.48 -14.99 14.28
C MET A 648 8.47 -15.92 13.60
N PRO A 649 8.86 -17.17 13.25
CA PRO A 649 7.89 -18.20 12.91
C PRO A 649 7.13 -18.63 14.18
N TYR A 650 5.80 -18.65 14.13
CA TYR A 650 4.97 -19.00 15.30
C TYR A 650 4.28 -20.36 15.20
N ASP A 651 4.43 -21.07 14.09
CA ASP A 651 3.78 -22.37 13.90
C ASP A 651 4.54 -23.52 14.56
N ALA A 652 3.81 -24.28 15.37
CA ALA A 652 4.37 -25.33 16.20
C ALA A 652 5.00 -26.43 15.34
N GLY A 653 6.29 -26.70 15.56
CA GLY A 653 7.04 -27.76 14.86
C GLY A 653 7.88 -27.26 13.69
N GLU A 654 7.73 -25.99 13.29
CA GLU A 654 8.71 -25.33 12.43
C GLU A 654 9.98 -25.03 13.26
N PRO A 655 11.18 -25.25 12.71
CA PRO A 655 12.37 -24.95 13.47
C PRO A 655 12.49 -23.44 13.70
N GLY A 656 12.74 -23.05 14.94
CA GLY A 656 12.71 -21.65 15.37
C GLY A 656 11.38 -21.20 15.99
N SER A 657 10.35 -22.06 15.99
CA SER A 657 9.02 -21.70 16.51
C SER A 657 9.05 -21.24 17.97
N ALA A 658 8.49 -20.07 18.26
CA ALA A 658 8.34 -19.58 19.63
C ALA A 658 7.13 -20.24 20.34
N PRO A 659 7.28 -20.77 21.56
CA PRO A 659 6.17 -21.39 22.29
C PRO A 659 5.12 -20.34 22.71
N LEU A 660 3.88 -20.81 22.94
CA LEU A 660 2.79 -20.01 23.51
C LEU A 660 2.98 -19.86 25.03
N ALA A 661 3.97 -19.05 25.42
CA ALA A 661 4.37 -18.83 26.81
C ALA A 661 3.70 -17.59 27.42
N ARG A 662 2.79 -17.79 28.38
CA ARG A 662 2.11 -16.71 29.12
C ARG A 662 3.05 -15.86 29.99
N HIS A 663 4.21 -16.42 30.36
CA HIS A 663 5.19 -15.80 31.27
C HIS A 663 6.62 -15.90 30.71
N ALA A 664 6.79 -15.54 29.44
CA ALA A 664 8.05 -15.65 28.71
C ALA A 664 9.25 -15.03 29.44
N PHE A 665 9.08 -13.87 30.10
CA PHE A 665 10.11 -13.23 30.92
C PHE A 665 10.55 -14.10 32.11
N ALA A 666 9.59 -14.62 32.88
CA ALA A 666 9.89 -15.45 34.05
C ALA A 666 10.60 -16.75 33.65
N ASP A 667 10.20 -17.30 32.50
CA ASP A 667 10.77 -18.52 31.92
C ASP A 667 12.08 -18.26 31.14
N LYS A 668 12.46 -16.98 30.95
CA LYS A 668 13.62 -16.56 30.13
C LYS A 668 13.58 -17.13 28.71
N THR A 669 12.39 -17.14 28.12
CA THR A 669 12.14 -17.68 26.78
C THR A 669 11.97 -16.56 25.79
N THR A 670 12.86 -16.45 24.81
CA THR A 670 12.69 -15.50 23.69
C THR A 670 11.52 -15.96 22.83
N VAL A 671 10.55 -15.07 22.65
CA VAL A 671 9.37 -15.26 21.80
C VAL A 671 9.25 -14.21 20.70
N PHE A 672 10.20 -13.28 20.61
CA PHE A 672 10.20 -12.24 19.59
C PHE A 672 11.62 -11.82 19.17
N THR A 673 11.76 -11.54 17.89
CA THR A 673 12.95 -10.95 17.26
C THR A 673 12.47 -9.96 16.21
N ALA A 674 13.08 -8.76 16.18
CA ALA A 674 12.75 -7.77 15.17
C ALA A 674 13.63 -7.90 13.91
N ASP A 675 13.01 -7.74 12.75
CA ASP A 675 13.62 -7.68 11.42
C ASP A 675 14.38 -6.38 11.17
N ASP A 676 13.98 -5.28 11.82
CA ASP A 676 14.66 -4.01 11.68
C ASP A 676 15.92 -3.94 12.57
N ARG A 677 17.04 -3.53 11.98
CA ARG A 677 18.33 -3.46 12.67
C ARG A 677 18.33 -2.47 13.85
N ALA A 678 17.66 -1.32 13.72
CA ALA A 678 17.59 -0.34 14.79
C ALA A 678 16.69 -0.84 15.93
N LEU A 679 15.64 -1.60 15.61
CA LEU A 679 14.74 -2.19 16.61
C LEU A 679 15.29 -3.45 17.27
N ALA A 680 16.13 -4.25 16.60
CA ALA A 680 16.59 -5.55 17.10
C ALA A 680 17.16 -5.51 18.54
N GLY A 681 17.93 -4.47 18.88
CA GLY A 681 18.48 -4.28 20.24
C GLY A 681 17.57 -3.51 21.20
N LEU A 682 16.45 -2.98 20.71
CA LEU A 682 15.48 -2.14 21.42
C LEU A 682 14.12 -2.83 21.59
N SER A 683 13.97 -4.05 21.08
CA SER A 683 12.79 -4.90 21.21
C SER A 683 12.77 -5.69 22.50
N ASP A 684 11.58 -5.88 23.08
CA ASP A 684 11.39 -6.83 24.18
C ASP A 684 11.35 -8.26 23.64
N PRO A 685 12.34 -9.13 23.95
CA PRO A 685 12.34 -10.50 23.47
C PRO A 685 11.22 -11.37 24.09
N TYR A 686 10.51 -10.87 25.11
CA TYR A 686 9.45 -11.60 25.81
C TYR A 686 8.04 -11.19 25.40
N TYR A 687 7.90 -10.08 24.66
CA TYR A 687 6.64 -9.64 24.08
C TYR A 687 6.39 -10.33 22.74
N ARG A 688 5.25 -10.97 22.51
CA ARG A 688 4.99 -11.70 21.26
C ARG A 688 4.52 -10.73 20.16
N GLY A 689 5.01 -10.92 18.93
CA GLY A 689 4.52 -10.18 17.75
C GLY A 689 3.14 -10.66 17.28
N PHE A 690 2.90 -10.59 15.97
CA PHE A 690 1.64 -11.06 15.38
C PHE A 690 1.45 -12.57 15.51
N ASP A 691 0.52 -12.98 16.37
CA ASP A 691 0.10 -14.37 16.49
C ASP A 691 -1.32 -14.48 17.06
N GLN A 692 -2.28 -14.87 16.21
CA GLN A 692 -3.70 -14.98 16.61
C GLN A 692 -3.95 -16.17 17.55
N LYS A 693 -2.96 -17.03 17.81
CA LYS A 693 -3.04 -18.07 18.85
C LYS A 693 -2.91 -17.49 20.26
N PHE A 694 -2.39 -16.27 20.42
CA PHE A 694 -1.91 -15.74 21.70
C PHE A 694 -2.64 -14.46 22.11
N PRO A 695 -3.41 -14.47 23.22
CA PRO A 695 -4.15 -13.30 23.71
C PRO A 695 -3.32 -12.01 23.81
N ASP A 696 -3.87 -10.93 23.25
CA ASP A 696 -3.36 -9.57 23.41
C ASP A 696 -3.32 -9.19 24.90
N TYR A 697 -4.22 -9.74 25.72
CA TYR A 697 -4.15 -9.62 27.18
C TYR A 697 -2.75 -9.97 27.73
N TRP A 698 -2.17 -11.10 27.32
CA TRP A 698 -0.87 -11.54 27.82
C TRP A 698 0.28 -10.71 27.27
N ASN A 699 0.19 -10.27 26.01
CA ASN A 699 1.12 -9.32 25.42
C ASN A 699 1.16 -8.01 26.23
N VAL A 700 0.00 -7.44 26.53
CA VAL A 700 -0.10 -6.23 27.34
C VAL A 700 0.32 -6.48 28.79
N GLN A 701 0.11 -7.67 29.37
CA GLN A 701 0.66 -7.98 30.69
C GLN A 701 2.20 -7.94 30.71
N GLU A 702 2.87 -8.46 29.68
CA GLU A 702 4.33 -8.38 29.57
C GLU A 702 4.79 -6.92 29.41
N TRP A 703 4.13 -6.15 28.54
CA TRP A 703 4.40 -4.71 28.42
C TRP A 703 4.21 -3.99 29.76
N MET A 704 3.12 -4.23 30.49
CA MET A 704 2.84 -3.62 31.80
C MET A 704 3.90 -3.99 32.85
N ARG A 705 4.45 -5.21 32.80
CA ARG A 705 5.53 -5.67 33.67
C ARG A 705 6.77 -4.80 33.44
N GLU A 706 7.25 -4.72 32.20
CA GLU A 706 8.44 -3.93 31.88
C GLU A 706 8.21 -2.43 32.10
N PHE A 707 7.02 -1.91 31.74
CA PHE A 707 6.64 -0.53 31.99
C PHE A 707 6.70 -0.18 33.49
N ALA A 708 6.29 -1.09 34.39
CA ALA A 708 6.40 -0.87 35.83
C ALA A 708 7.86 -0.77 36.31
N GLU A 709 8.76 -1.56 35.74
CA GLU A 709 10.20 -1.48 36.03
C GLU A 709 10.80 -0.16 35.51
N GLN A 710 10.41 0.23 34.29
CA GLN A 710 10.82 1.49 33.68
C GLN A 710 10.28 2.70 34.45
N GLU A 711 9.03 2.66 34.91
CA GLU A 711 8.46 3.71 35.74
C GLU A 711 9.21 3.85 37.08
N ALA A 712 9.43 2.72 37.77
CA ALA A 712 10.12 2.70 39.06
C ALA A 712 11.58 3.20 38.95
N SER A 713 12.22 2.97 37.80
CA SER A 713 13.57 3.43 37.51
C SER A 713 13.64 4.76 36.76
N GLN A 714 12.49 5.39 36.47
CA GLN A 714 12.38 6.65 35.72
C GLN A 714 13.02 6.57 34.32
N SER A 715 12.88 5.42 33.66
CA SER A 715 13.47 5.11 32.36
C SER A 715 12.43 4.80 31.28
N VAL A 716 11.15 5.20 31.45
CA VAL A 716 10.13 5.04 30.40
C VAL A 716 10.63 5.74 29.13
N PRO A 717 10.60 5.07 27.96
CA PRO A 717 11.13 5.64 26.73
C PRO A 717 10.30 6.84 26.26
N ALA A 718 10.92 7.73 25.50
CA ALA A 718 10.23 8.84 24.87
C ALA A 718 9.28 8.37 23.76
N LEU A 719 9.62 7.28 23.06
CA LEU A 719 8.74 6.60 22.09
C LEU A 719 8.61 5.11 22.43
N THR A 720 7.39 4.63 22.58
CA THR A 720 7.04 3.21 22.68
C THR A 720 6.26 2.81 21.43
N LEU A 721 6.71 1.75 20.75
CA LEU A 721 5.97 1.13 19.64
C LEU A 721 5.30 -0.14 20.16
N LEU A 722 3.99 -0.31 19.92
CA LEU A 722 3.21 -1.41 20.49
C LEU A 722 2.22 -1.99 19.46
N ARG A 723 2.39 -3.24 19.06
CA ARG A 723 1.44 -3.95 18.17
C ARG A 723 0.43 -4.74 19.01
N ILE A 724 -0.86 -4.55 18.76
CA ILE A 724 -1.97 -5.27 19.42
C ILE A 724 -2.88 -5.77 18.30
N SER A 725 -2.93 -7.07 18.03
CA SER A 725 -3.36 -7.57 16.70
C SER A 725 -4.49 -8.60 16.71
N HIS A 726 -5.09 -8.94 17.86
CA HIS A 726 -6.22 -9.89 17.90
C HIS A 726 -7.47 -9.40 17.19
N ASP A 727 -7.55 -8.11 16.88
CA ASP A 727 -8.57 -7.65 15.98
C ASP A 727 -8.31 -8.02 14.54
N HIS A 728 -7.25 -8.73 14.13
CA HIS A 728 -7.17 -9.37 12.81
C HIS A 728 -8.11 -10.59 12.72
N PHE A 729 -8.30 -11.27 13.86
CA PHE A 729 -8.98 -12.57 14.04
C PHE A 729 -8.23 -13.75 13.41
N GLY A 730 -8.43 -14.95 13.97
CA GLY A 730 -7.88 -16.18 13.39
C GLY A 730 -7.67 -17.32 14.38
N ASP A 731 -7.09 -18.41 13.90
CA ASP A 731 -6.59 -19.50 14.76
C ASP A 731 -7.59 -20.09 15.79
N PHE A 732 -8.88 -20.09 15.47
CA PHE A 732 -9.98 -20.48 16.38
C PHE A 732 -9.87 -21.90 17.00
N ASP A 733 -9.11 -22.81 16.37
CA ASP A 733 -8.89 -24.17 16.89
C ASP A 733 -7.64 -24.29 17.79
N THR A 734 -6.69 -23.36 17.66
CA THR A 734 -5.35 -23.43 18.25
C THR A 734 -5.09 -22.32 19.27
N ALA A 735 -5.87 -21.24 19.22
CA ALA A 735 -5.78 -20.14 20.17
C ALA A 735 -6.08 -20.58 21.61
N ILE A 736 -5.29 -20.05 22.55
CA ILE A 736 -5.30 -20.49 23.94
C ILE A 736 -6.30 -19.70 24.79
N ASP A 737 -6.53 -20.19 26.01
CA ASP A 737 -7.34 -19.52 27.03
C ASP A 737 -8.79 -19.24 26.64
N GLY A 738 -9.31 -19.87 25.58
CA GLY A 738 -10.68 -19.64 25.09
C GLY A 738 -10.87 -18.29 24.40
N VAL A 739 -9.78 -17.59 24.07
CA VAL A 739 -9.77 -16.42 23.18
C VAL A 739 -9.66 -16.93 21.75
N ASN A 740 -10.71 -17.62 21.31
CA ASN A 740 -10.70 -18.40 20.08
C ASN A 740 -12.05 -18.33 19.34
N THR A 741 -12.72 -17.20 19.49
CA THR A 741 -13.89 -16.80 18.70
C THR A 741 -13.71 -15.36 18.30
N VAL A 742 -14.32 -14.94 17.19
CA VAL A 742 -14.30 -13.53 16.76
C VAL A 742 -14.77 -12.59 17.88
N GLU A 743 -15.79 -12.99 18.65
CA GLU A 743 -16.28 -12.20 19.77
C GLU A 743 -15.26 -12.08 20.90
N THR A 744 -14.54 -13.16 21.25
CA THR A 744 -13.56 -13.13 22.33
C THR A 744 -12.24 -12.48 21.89
N GLU A 745 -11.81 -12.66 20.65
CA GLU A 745 -10.63 -12.01 20.06
C GLU A 745 -10.84 -10.49 19.94
N MET A 746 -11.99 -10.02 19.42
CA MET A 746 -12.28 -8.57 19.39
C MET A 746 -12.35 -7.97 20.79
N ALA A 747 -13.00 -8.67 21.72
CA ALA A 747 -13.12 -8.18 23.09
C ALA A 747 -11.79 -8.19 23.85
N ASP A 748 -10.91 -9.16 23.56
CA ASP A 748 -9.56 -9.24 24.11
C ASP A 748 -8.70 -8.09 23.61
N ASN A 749 -8.71 -7.82 22.29
CA ASN A 749 -8.05 -6.66 21.69
C ASN A 749 -8.54 -5.32 22.28
N ASP A 750 -9.86 -5.14 22.39
CA ASP A 750 -10.47 -3.97 23.03
C ASP A 750 -10.04 -3.79 24.49
N TYR A 751 -10.06 -4.87 25.26
CA TYR A 751 -9.68 -4.82 26.67
C TYR A 751 -8.18 -4.60 26.86
N ALA A 752 -7.33 -5.22 26.02
CA ALA A 752 -5.90 -5.02 25.99
C ALA A 752 -5.55 -3.55 25.70
N LEU A 753 -6.19 -2.93 24.71
CA LEU A 753 -6.08 -1.48 24.46
C LEU A 753 -6.49 -0.68 25.71
N GLY A 754 -7.64 -1.00 26.31
CA GLY A 754 -8.12 -0.34 27.53
C GLY A 754 -7.12 -0.43 28.69
N LEU A 755 -6.47 -1.59 28.88
CA LEU A 755 -5.47 -1.82 29.92
C LEU A 755 -4.22 -0.96 29.73
N VAL A 756 -3.76 -0.77 28.49
CA VAL A 756 -2.65 0.14 28.18
C VAL A 756 -3.01 1.57 28.62
N ILE A 757 -4.20 2.04 28.25
CA ILE A 757 -4.66 3.40 28.60
C ILE A 757 -4.81 3.54 30.12
N GLU A 758 -5.44 2.58 30.80
CA GLU A 758 -5.61 2.58 32.26
C GLU A 758 -4.26 2.58 32.99
N ARG A 759 -3.29 1.78 32.53
CA ARG A 759 -1.95 1.71 33.14
C ARG A 759 -1.24 3.06 33.10
N ILE A 760 -1.38 3.78 31.99
CA ILE A 760 -0.80 5.12 31.80
C ILE A 760 -1.56 6.15 32.63
N ALA A 761 -2.90 6.13 32.62
CA ALA A 761 -3.75 7.05 33.38
C ALA A 761 -3.48 7.00 34.89
N HIS A 762 -3.06 5.84 35.41
CA HIS A 762 -2.71 5.63 36.81
C HIS A 762 -1.20 5.66 37.10
N SER A 763 -0.38 6.01 36.11
CA SER A 763 1.07 6.16 36.27
C SER A 763 1.48 7.55 36.79
N THR A 764 2.71 7.65 37.26
CA THR A 764 3.41 8.88 37.63
C THR A 764 3.71 9.79 36.43
N ILE A 765 3.64 9.26 35.20
CA ILE A 765 3.93 10.00 33.95
C ILE A 765 2.65 10.36 33.16
N LYS A 766 1.46 10.17 33.75
CA LYS A 766 0.17 10.39 33.07
C LYS A 766 0.02 11.80 32.47
N ASP A 767 0.62 12.81 33.11
CA ASP A 767 0.47 14.22 32.71
C ASP A 767 1.47 14.62 31.60
N SER A 768 2.34 13.70 31.21
CA SER A 768 3.37 13.87 30.17
C SER A 768 3.40 12.75 29.13
N THR A 769 2.32 11.98 29.01
CA THR A 769 2.24 10.83 28.07
C THR A 769 1.03 10.95 27.15
N LEU A 770 1.24 10.83 25.85
CA LEU A 770 0.18 10.69 24.85
C LEU A 770 0.20 9.29 24.22
N VAL A 771 -0.99 8.75 23.96
CA VAL A 771 -1.17 7.49 23.24
C VAL A 771 -1.85 7.78 21.91
N PHE A 772 -1.28 7.25 20.83
CA PHE A 772 -1.82 7.33 19.47
C PHE A 772 -2.11 5.93 18.98
N VAL A 773 -3.28 5.72 18.38
CA VAL A 773 -3.76 4.40 17.96
C VAL A 773 -4.33 4.50 16.56
N ILE A 774 -3.92 3.60 15.67
CA ILE A 774 -4.45 3.44 14.30
C ILE A 774 -4.53 1.95 13.95
N GLU A 775 -5.30 1.65 12.91
CA GLU A 775 -5.13 0.42 12.13
C GLU A 775 -3.98 0.60 11.12
N ASP A 776 -3.31 -0.49 10.73
CA ASP A 776 -2.33 -0.45 9.63
C ASP A 776 -3.02 -0.18 8.28
N ASP A 777 -4.19 -0.77 8.08
CA ASP A 777 -5.15 -0.50 7.01
C ASP A 777 -6.57 -0.99 7.34
N ALA A 778 -7.55 -0.70 6.47
CA ALA A 778 -8.96 -1.10 6.61
C ALA A 778 -9.34 -2.36 5.80
N GLN A 779 -8.41 -2.86 4.99
CA GLN A 779 -8.40 -4.09 4.20
C GLN A 779 -9.64 -4.30 3.31
N ASN A 780 -10.65 -4.99 3.82
CA ASN A 780 -11.90 -5.26 3.12
C ASN A 780 -13.13 -5.09 4.01
N GLY A 781 -13.00 -4.33 5.10
CA GLY A 781 -14.10 -4.05 6.02
C GLY A 781 -15.21 -3.21 5.37
N ALA A 782 -16.41 -3.31 5.93
CA ALA A 782 -17.58 -2.58 5.45
C ALA A 782 -17.56 -1.11 5.91
N ASP A 783 -17.63 -0.16 4.99
CA ASP A 783 -17.76 1.26 5.36
C ASP A 783 -18.58 2.04 4.33
N HIS A 784 -19.46 2.92 4.82
CA HIS A 784 -20.39 3.63 3.95
C HIS A 784 -19.76 4.82 3.23
N VAL A 785 -18.68 5.40 3.74
CA VAL A 785 -18.00 6.58 3.18
C VAL A 785 -16.86 6.15 2.26
N SER A 786 -15.98 5.29 2.75
CA SER A 786 -14.84 4.81 1.98
C SER A 786 -14.34 3.46 2.48
N ALA A 787 -13.97 2.58 1.56
CA ALA A 787 -13.30 1.33 1.88
C ALA A 787 -11.96 1.51 2.62
N ARG A 788 -11.43 2.74 2.73
CA ARG A 788 -10.22 3.07 3.50
C ARG A 788 -10.48 3.78 4.83
N ARG A 789 -11.75 4.02 5.20
CA ARG A 789 -12.07 4.75 6.41
C ARG A 789 -11.95 3.83 7.62
N SER A 790 -11.23 4.28 8.63
CA SER A 790 -10.78 3.47 9.76
C SER A 790 -10.96 4.18 11.09
N ILE A 791 -10.67 3.48 12.18
CA ILE A 791 -10.67 4.04 13.53
C ILE A 791 -9.29 4.62 13.87
N ALA A 792 -9.29 5.71 14.62
CA ALA A 792 -8.08 6.32 15.16
C ALA A 792 -8.37 6.93 16.53
N TYR A 793 -7.36 6.95 17.40
CA TYR A 793 -7.47 7.55 18.73
C TYR A 793 -6.23 8.35 19.10
N ILE A 794 -6.46 9.45 19.81
CA ILE A 794 -5.43 10.18 20.55
C ILE A 794 -5.93 10.28 21.98
N VAL A 795 -5.11 9.88 22.95
CA VAL A 795 -5.51 9.74 24.35
C VAL A 795 -4.44 10.31 25.27
N GLY A 796 -4.86 11.06 26.29
CA GLY A 796 -3.96 11.60 27.32
C GLY A 796 -4.27 13.04 27.69
N PRO A 797 -3.32 13.76 28.33
CA PRO A 797 -3.49 15.15 28.69
C PRO A 797 -3.49 16.01 27.42
N TYR A 798 -4.14 17.16 27.48
CA TYR A 798 -4.29 18.14 26.39
C TYR A 798 -5.11 17.69 25.19
N VAL A 799 -5.57 16.44 25.16
CA VAL A 799 -6.53 15.98 24.17
C VAL A 799 -7.91 16.49 24.54
N ARG A 800 -8.64 17.04 23.58
CA ARG A 800 -10.03 17.46 23.79
C ARG A 800 -10.88 16.29 24.24
N GLN A 801 -11.81 16.58 25.15
CA GLN A 801 -12.78 15.60 25.61
C GLN A 801 -14.15 15.86 25.00
N HIS A 802 -14.89 14.78 24.74
CA HIS A 802 -16.25 14.79 24.22
C HIS A 802 -16.41 15.56 22.89
N ALA A 803 -15.45 15.41 21.98
CA ALA A 803 -15.40 16.14 20.72
C ALA A 803 -15.54 15.21 19.51
N VAL A 804 -16.12 15.73 18.42
CA VAL A 804 -16.11 15.09 17.10
C VAL A 804 -15.25 15.93 16.17
N VAL A 805 -14.34 15.29 15.44
CA VAL A 805 -13.48 15.93 14.46
C VAL A 805 -13.68 15.25 13.10
N SER A 806 -14.36 15.96 12.19
CA SER A 806 -14.68 15.49 10.84
C SER A 806 -13.70 15.96 9.76
N ALA A 807 -12.59 16.58 10.19
CA ALA A 807 -11.48 16.88 9.28
C ALA A 807 -10.98 15.58 8.62
N PRO A 808 -10.66 15.58 7.32
CA PRO A 808 -10.26 14.38 6.58
C PRO A 808 -8.80 14.02 6.88
N TYR A 809 -8.52 13.64 8.12
CA TYR A 809 -7.20 13.22 8.55
C TYR A 809 -6.86 11.83 8.01
N THR A 810 -5.58 11.57 7.83
CA THR A 810 -5.06 10.27 7.38
C THR A 810 -3.95 9.77 8.29
N THR A 811 -3.48 8.54 8.05
CA THR A 811 -2.26 7.99 8.66
C THR A 811 -1.09 8.98 8.67
N ILE A 812 -0.91 9.76 7.60
CA ILE A 812 0.17 10.75 7.49
C ILE A 812 -0.01 11.89 8.49
N ASN A 813 -1.25 12.36 8.70
CA ASN A 813 -1.53 13.39 9.70
C ASN A 813 -1.26 12.88 11.12
N MET A 814 -1.51 11.60 11.38
CA MET A 814 -1.19 10.96 12.66
C MET A 814 0.31 11.02 12.92
N LEU A 815 1.11 10.55 11.96
CA LEU A 815 2.58 10.60 12.07
C LEU A 815 3.10 12.02 12.22
N ARG A 816 2.59 12.96 11.40
CA ARG A 816 2.94 14.38 11.50
C ARG A 816 2.64 14.97 12.89
N THR A 817 1.58 14.48 13.55
CA THR A 817 1.23 14.89 14.92
C THR A 817 2.20 14.30 15.94
N ILE A 818 2.53 13.01 15.82
CA ILE A 818 3.51 12.35 16.69
C ILE A 818 4.87 13.06 16.60
N GLU A 819 5.31 13.40 15.39
CA GLU A 819 6.53 14.18 15.17
C GLU A 819 6.50 15.51 15.90
N GLY A 820 5.43 16.30 15.72
CA GLY A 820 5.29 17.59 16.37
C GLY A 820 5.31 17.50 17.90
N VAL A 821 4.68 16.47 18.47
CA VAL A 821 4.67 16.21 19.91
C VAL A 821 6.04 15.79 20.44
N LEU A 822 6.80 15.02 19.67
CA LEU A 822 8.15 14.57 20.03
C LEU A 822 9.25 15.58 19.65
N GLY A 823 8.91 16.67 18.95
CA GLY A 823 9.88 17.65 18.46
C GLY A 823 10.73 17.13 17.29
N LEU A 824 10.22 16.14 16.54
CA LEU A 824 10.88 15.58 15.37
C LEU A 824 10.63 16.44 14.13
N LYS A 825 11.57 16.36 13.20
CA LYS A 825 11.36 16.87 11.83
C LYS A 825 10.53 15.84 11.04
N PRO A 826 9.75 16.28 10.03
CA PRO A 826 9.18 15.38 9.04
C PRO A 826 10.20 14.39 8.50
N MET A 827 9.79 13.14 8.30
CA MET A 827 10.60 12.11 7.66
C MET A 827 10.71 12.31 6.15
N GLY A 828 9.67 12.89 5.52
CA GLY A 828 9.67 13.12 4.08
C GLY A 828 8.65 14.18 3.61
N LEU A 829 8.26 14.05 2.35
CA LEU A 829 7.42 15.03 1.66
C LEU A 829 5.98 15.03 2.15
N ASN A 830 5.42 13.84 2.41
CA ASN A 830 4.00 13.70 2.71
C ASN A 830 3.63 14.27 4.07
N ASP A 831 4.41 13.93 5.10
CA ASP A 831 4.28 14.46 6.46
C ASP A 831 4.73 15.93 6.55
N ALA A 832 5.76 16.37 5.80
CA ALA A 832 6.11 17.80 5.74
C ALA A 832 4.97 18.68 5.20
N LEU A 833 4.14 18.13 4.30
CA LEU A 833 3.00 18.84 3.72
C LEU A 833 1.70 18.64 4.49
N ALA A 834 1.63 17.63 5.35
CA ALA A 834 0.48 17.36 6.20
C ALA A 834 0.33 18.44 7.30
N VAL A 835 -0.92 18.75 7.61
CA VAL A 835 -1.26 19.57 8.77
C VAL A 835 -1.34 18.64 9.99
N PRO A 836 -0.68 18.93 11.12
CA PRO A 836 -0.87 18.17 12.35
C PRO A 836 -2.34 18.14 12.78
N MET A 837 -2.78 17.11 13.49
CA MET A 837 -4.14 16.91 14.00
C MET A 837 -4.48 17.85 15.16
N ALA A 838 -4.19 19.15 15.02
CA ALA A 838 -4.27 20.16 16.07
C ALA A 838 -5.69 20.37 16.61
N ASP A 839 -6.72 20.08 15.82
CA ASP A 839 -8.12 20.13 16.26
C ASP A 839 -8.43 19.12 17.37
N ALA A 840 -7.59 18.10 17.54
CA ALA A 840 -7.72 17.13 18.63
C ALA A 840 -7.25 17.67 19.99
N PHE A 841 -6.60 18.83 20.02
CA PHE A 841 -5.95 19.34 21.23
C PHE A 841 -6.62 20.61 21.79
N ASP A 842 -6.60 20.70 23.11
CA ASP A 842 -6.82 21.91 23.91
C ASP A 842 -5.71 21.96 24.98
N PRO A 843 -4.69 22.85 24.84
CA PRO A 843 -3.59 22.98 25.80
C PRO A 843 -4.01 23.31 27.25
N GLN A 844 -5.28 23.64 27.49
CA GLN A 844 -5.85 23.85 28.81
C GLN A 844 -6.44 22.58 29.44
N GLN A 845 -6.79 21.56 28.65
CA GLN A 845 -7.31 20.30 29.14
C GLN A 845 -6.18 19.49 29.78
N GLN A 846 -6.12 19.37 31.10
CA GLN A 846 -5.07 18.58 31.77
C GLN A 846 -5.64 17.36 32.45
N ASP A 847 -6.80 17.50 33.08
CA ASP A 847 -7.40 16.43 33.86
C ASP A 847 -7.93 15.33 32.95
N TRP A 848 -7.36 14.15 33.10
CA TRP A 848 -7.86 12.95 32.46
C TRP A 848 -7.62 11.74 33.37
N THR A 849 -8.47 10.74 33.20
CA THR A 849 -8.36 9.44 33.85
C THR A 849 -9.03 8.43 32.94
N TYR A 850 -8.71 7.15 33.10
CA TYR A 850 -9.34 6.10 32.33
C TYR A 850 -9.39 4.82 33.15
N THR A 851 -10.47 4.06 32.99
CA THR A 851 -10.65 2.76 33.62
C THR A 851 -10.97 1.76 32.51
N ALA A 852 -10.23 0.67 32.46
CA ALA A 852 -10.43 -0.35 31.45
C ALA A 852 -11.67 -1.19 31.76
N HIS A 853 -12.45 -1.51 30.72
CA HIS A 853 -13.68 -2.28 30.88
C HIS A 853 -13.65 -3.55 30.04
N ALA A 854 -13.88 -4.71 30.65
CA ALA A 854 -13.97 -5.97 29.93
C ALA A 854 -15.40 -6.22 29.44
N SER A 855 -15.54 -6.63 28.18
CA SER A 855 -16.82 -7.13 27.67
C SER A 855 -17.23 -8.40 28.42
N LEU A 856 -18.54 -8.58 28.65
CA LEU A 856 -19.07 -9.79 29.29
C LEU A 856 -18.73 -11.08 28.55
N VAL A 857 -18.44 -11.03 27.24
CA VAL A 857 -18.05 -12.22 26.48
C VAL A 857 -16.75 -12.82 26.99
N LEU A 858 -15.83 -12.02 27.52
CA LEU A 858 -14.56 -12.53 28.06
C LEU A 858 -14.74 -13.42 29.32
N LYS A 859 -15.92 -13.45 29.94
CA LYS A 859 -16.21 -14.42 31.02
C LYS A 859 -16.21 -15.87 30.57
N SER A 860 -16.31 -16.15 29.26
CA SER A 860 -16.19 -17.51 28.72
C SER A 860 -14.73 -17.94 28.52
N THR A 861 -13.76 -17.05 28.72
CA THR A 861 -12.33 -17.31 28.58
C THR A 861 -11.72 -17.74 29.92
N ALA A 862 -10.49 -18.23 29.88
CA ALA A 862 -9.65 -18.51 31.03
C ALA A 862 -8.75 -17.33 31.42
N LEU A 863 -8.94 -16.15 30.81
CA LEU A 863 -8.15 -14.96 31.13
C LEU A 863 -8.41 -14.51 32.58
N PRO A 864 -7.38 -14.14 33.35
CA PRO A 864 -7.50 -13.77 34.75
C PRO A 864 -8.01 -12.33 34.94
N ILE A 865 -9.20 -12.04 34.42
CA ILE A 865 -9.84 -10.72 34.48
C ILE A 865 -10.57 -10.54 35.80
N ALA A 866 -10.34 -9.41 36.47
CA ALA A 866 -10.97 -9.13 37.75
C ALA A 866 -12.50 -8.93 37.60
N PRO A 867 -13.34 -9.48 38.49
CA PRO A 867 -14.81 -9.44 38.35
C PRO A 867 -15.40 -8.04 38.18
N GLN A 868 -14.76 -7.01 38.74
CA GLN A 868 -15.19 -5.61 38.68
C GLN A 868 -14.88 -4.92 37.36
N ALA A 869 -13.98 -5.46 36.53
CA ALA A 869 -13.66 -4.89 35.22
C ALA A 869 -14.81 -5.09 34.22
N PHE A 870 -15.67 -6.10 34.45
CA PHE A 870 -16.75 -6.44 33.54
C PHE A 870 -17.91 -5.43 33.60
N VAL A 871 -18.27 -4.88 32.45
CA VAL A 871 -19.43 -3.97 32.31
C VAL A 871 -20.51 -4.58 31.44
N ALA A 872 -21.77 -4.30 31.77
CA ALA A 872 -22.89 -4.64 30.91
C ALA A 872 -22.99 -3.62 29.77
N SER A 873 -23.22 -4.10 28.54
CA SER A 873 -23.55 -3.21 27.42
C SER A 873 -24.91 -2.54 27.66
N THR A 874 -25.03 -1.28 27.25
CA THR A 874 -26.27 -0.48 27.29
C THR A 874 -27.26 -0.90 26.18
N VAL A 875 -26.82 -1.68 25.18
CA VAL A 875 -27.64 -2.18 24.08
C VAL A 875 -28.28 -3.52 24.47
N ALA A 876 -29.61 -3.60 24.41
CA ALA A 876 -30.37 -4.82 24.73
C ALA A 876 -30.04 -5.96 23.75
N GLN A 877 -29.65 -7.11 24.30
CA GLN A 877 -29.06 -8.27 23.62
C GLN A 877 -30.05 -9.08 22.76
N THR A 878 -29.69 -9.34 21.49
CA THR A 878 -30.33 -10.36 20.63
C THR A 878 -29.38 -11.05 19.63
N CYS A 879 -28.11 -10.65 19.50
CA CYS A 879 -27.16 -11.30 18.58
C CYS A 879 -26.83 -12.75 19.02
N PRO A 880 -26.62 -13.69 18.07
CA PRO A 880 -26.14 -15.02 18.41
C PRO A 880 -24.68 -14.98 18.88
N LEU A 881 -24.39 -15.62 20.02
CA LEU A 881 -23.00 -15.98 20.38
C LEU A 881 -22.64 -17.30 19.69
N ARG A 882 -21.47 -17.35 19.07
CA ARG A 882 -20.98 -18.54 18.37
C ARG A 882 -19.91 -19.26 19.17
N THR A 883 -19.79 -20.57 18.96
CA THR A 883 -18.73 -21.38 19.58
C THR A 883 -17.46 -21.34 18.74
N ALA A 884 -16.31 -21.66 19.33
CA ALA A 884 -15.06 -21.85 18.58
C ALA A 884 -15.22 -22.84 17.42
N ALA A 885 -15.90 -23.98 17.66
CA ALA A 885 -16.19 -24.96 16.63
C ALA A 885 -17.05 -24.41 15.48
N TYR A 886 -17.91 -23.42 15.73
CA TYR A 886 -18.62 -22.73 14.65
C TYR A 886 -17.65 -21.89 13.83
N TRP A 887 -16.79 -21.09 14.46
CA TRP A 887 -15.86 -20.20 13.76
C TRP A 887 -14.80 -20.96 12.99
N ALA A 888 -14.18 -21.99 13.60
CA ALA A 888 -13.28 -22.90 12.90
C ALA A 888 -13.92 -23.54 11.67
N GLN A 889 -15.19 -23.94 11.78
CA GLN A 889 -15.93 -24.49 10.65
C GLN A 889 -16.31 -23.41 9.62
N ALA A 890 -16.69 -22.20 10.05
CA ALA A 890 -17.07 -21.08 9.17
C ALA A 890 -15.87 -20.52 8.41
N MET A 891 -14.69 -20.52 9.04
CA MET A 891 -13.41 -20.03 8.52
C MET A 891 -12.53 -21.15 7.97
N LYS A 892 -13.09 -22.35 7.77
CA LYS A 892 -12.37 -23.51 7.27
C LYS A 892 -11.74 -23.22 5.90
N GLY A 893 -10.41 -23.41 5.81
CA GLY A 893 -9.64 -23.23 4.58
C GLY A 893 -9.05 -21.84 4.39
N GLN A 894 -9.29 -20.93 5.34
CA GLN A 894 -8.52 -19.69 5.48
C GLN A 894 -7.12 -19.97 6.03
N ASN A 895 -6.15 -19.09 5.75
CA ASN A 895 -4.80 -19.16 6.31
C ASN A 895 -4.56 -17.98 7.25
N PHE A 896 -4.44 -18.26 8.56
CA PHE A 896 -4.18 -17.26 9.59
C PHE A 896 -2.72 -17.24 10.08
N GLU A 897 -1.86 -18.12 9.53
CA GLU A 897 -0.44 -18.23 9.90
C GLU A 897 0.38 -17.01 9.43
N ILE A 898 -0.11 -16.31 8.40
CA ILE A 898 0.54 -15.14 7.78
C ILE A 898 -0.52 -14.05 7.68
N GLU A 899 -0.15 -12.81 8.02
CA GLU A 899 -1.01 -11.63 7.83
C GLU A 899 -1.64 -11.62 6.43
N ASP A 900 -2.91 -11.21 6.33
CA ASP A 900 -3.56 -10.93 5.05
C ASP A 900 -3.68 -12.08 4.02
N HIS A 901 -3.31 -13.31 4.36
CA HIS A 901 -3.38 -14.47 3.46
C HIS A 901 -4.77 -15.13 3.40
N LEU A 902 -5.83 -14.31 3.46
CA LEU A 902 -7.23 -14.74 3.57
C LEU A 902 -8.00 -14.57 2.24
N ASP A 903 -9.01 -15.42 2.02
CA ASP A 903 -10.14 -15.04 1.16
C ASP A 903 -10.99 -14.03 1.94
N THR A 904 -10.61 -12.74 1.81
CA THR A 904 -11.19 -11.62 2.55
C THR A 904 -12.71 -11.49 2.36
N THR A 905 -13.21 -11.94 1.22
CA THR A 905 -14.64 -11.94 0.92
C THR A 905 -15.36 -13.02 1.73
N ALA A 906 -14.87 -14.26 1.71
CA ALA A 906 -15.42 -15.36 2.49
C ALA A 906 -15.27 -15.12 4.00
N PHE A 907 -14.18 -14.46 4.41
CA PHE A 907 -13.94 -14.02 5.78
C PHE A 907 -14.99 -13.02 6.25
N ASN A 908 -15.16 -11.88 5.57
CA ASN A 908 -16.16 -10.86 5.95
C ASN A 908 -17.59 -11.44 5.95
N ALA A 909 -17.90 -12.29 4.98
CA ALA A 909 -19.13 -13.05 4.92
C ALA A 909 -19.42 -13.88 6.19
N ALA A 910 -18.40 -14.58 6.69
CA ALA A 910 -18.50 -15.35 7.91
C ALA A 910 -18.67 -14.42 9.14
N LEU A 911 -17.94 -13.30 9.21
CA LEU A 911 -18.10 -12.30 10.28
C LEU A 911 -19.53 -11.81 10.38
N TRP A 912 -20.12 -11.35 9.28
CA TRP A 912 -21.50 -10.87 9.23
C TRP A 912 -22.49 -11.95 9.67
N THR A 913 -22.41 -13.16 9.11
CA THR A 913 -23.34 -14.23 9.46
C THR A 913 -23.19 -14.69 10.92
N GLY A 914 -21.95 -14.72 11.42
CA GLY A 914 -21.65 -15.13 12.77
C GLY A 914 -22.11 -14.12 13.80
N LEU A 915 -21.82 -12.83 13.59
CA LEU A 915 -22.05 -11.73 14.52
C LEU A 915 -23.44 -11.10 14.41
N ALA A 916 -23.90 -10.80 13.18
CA ALA A 916 -25.22 -10.21 12.96
C ALA A 916 -26.34 -11.25 12.88
N GLY A 917 -26.00 -12.53 12.66
CA GLY A 917 -27.00 -13.57 12.37
C GLY A 917 -27.67 -13.41 11.00
N ALA A 918 -27.17 -12.49 10.18
CA ALA A 918 -27.71 -12.14 8.87
C ALA A 918 -26.57 -11.79 7.92
N ALA A 919 -26.94 -11.63 6.66
CA ALA A 919 -26.04 -11.14 5.64
C ALA A 919 -25.69 -9.65 5.80
N GLU A 920 -24.60 -9.26 5.18
CA GLU A 920 -24.15 -7.88 5.11
C GLU A 920 -25.16 -6.97 4.40
N THR A 921 -25.33 -5.77 4.95
CA THR A 921 -26.29 -4.78 4.46
C THR A 921 -25.93 -4.34 3.04
N PRO A 922 -26.81 -4.51 2.04
CA PRO A 922 -26.41 -4.53 0.63
C PRO A 922 -26.20 -3.17 -0.05
N ALA A 923 -26.54 -2.04 0.57
CA ALA A 923 -26.43 -0.73 -0.07
C ALA A 923 -25.83 0.33 0.86
N ARG A 924 -24.68 0.85 0.43
CA ARG A 924 -23.98 2.01 1.03
C ARG A 924 -23.86 3.10 -0.01
N ASP A 925 -24.30 4.31 0.34
CA ASP A 925 -24.47 5.41 -0.61
C ASP A 925 -23.62 6.65 -0.28
N GLY A 926 -22.71 6.56 0.69
CA GLY A 926 -21.85 7.67 1.08
C GLY A 926 -22.58 8.84 1.73
N LYS A 927 -23.83 8.66 2.16
CA LYS A 927 -24.58 9.71 2.86
C LYS A 927 -23.90 10.05 4.19
N ASP A 928 -23.85 11.35 4.48
CA ASP A 928 -23.49 11.83 5.81
C ASP A 928 -24.63 11.53 6.81
N LEU A 929 -24.34 10.70 7.80
CA LEU A 929 -25.20 10.22 8.88
C LEU A 929 -24.88 10.90 10.24
N SER A 930 -24.09 11.99 10.24
CA SER A 930 -23.72 12.73 11.46
C SER A 930 -24.89 13.49 12.11
N GLN A 931 -25.95 13.76 11.36
CA GLN A 931 -27.06 14.60 11.82
C GLN A 931 -28.15 13.79 12.52
N ALA A 932 -28.73 14.35 13.58
CA ALA A 932 -29.84 13.77 14.34
C ALA A 932 -29.60 12.32 14.81
N ARG A 933 -28.36 12.00 15.23
CA ARG A 933 -27.92 10.65 15.64
C ARG A 933 -28.87 9.92 16.58
N THR A 934 -29.37 10.57 17.63
CA THR A 934 -30.32 9.94 18.56
C THR A 934 -31.58 9.45 17.85
N ALA A 935 -32.16 10.25 16.95
CA ALA A 935 -33.33 9.84 16.18
C ALA A 935 -32.97 8.77 15.13
N LEU A 936 -31.77 8.86 14.54
CA LEU A 936 -31.27 7.88 13.58
C LEU A 936 -31.10 6.51 14.22
N LEU A 937 -30.42 6.41 15.36
CA LEU A 937 -30.21 5.16 16.11
C LEU A 937 -31.51 4.52 16.60
N GLN A 938 -32.57 5.31 16.80
CA GLN A 938 -33.89 4.81 17.18
C GLN A 938 -34.70 4.26 16.00
N ARG A 939 -34.34 4.60 14.75
CA ARG A 939 -35.08 4.13 13.57
C ARG A 939 -34.88 2.62 13.39
N PRO A 940 -35.96 1.83 13.24
CA PRO A 940 -35.85 0.38 13.05
C PRO A 940 -34.95 -0.05 11.89
N ASP A 941 -34.89 0.74 10.81
CA ASP A 941 -34.07 0.45 9.63
C ASP A 941 -32.59 0.84 9.79
N MET A 942 -32.26 1.58 10.85
CA MET A 942 -30.91 2.04 11.21
C MET A 942 -30.50 1.54 12.60
N GLN A 943 -31.14 0.48 13.09
CA GLN A 943 -30.65 -0.21 14.28
C GLN A 943 -29.46 -1.09 13.90
N ALA A 944 -28.64 -1.42 14.91
CA ALA A 944 -27.54 -2.36 14.77
C ALA A 944 -28.00 -3.61 14.01
N PRO A 945 -27.11 -4.28 13.26
CA PRO A 945 -27.48 -5.43 12.43
C PRO A 945 -28.07 -6.59 13.24
N CYS A 946 -27.96 -6.55 14.57
CA CYS A 946 -28.76 -7.34 15.49
C CYS A 946 -30.03 -6.58 15.94
N PRO A 947 -31.22 -6.88 15.41
CA PRO A 947 -32.46 -6.21 15.82
C PRO A 947 -32.89 -6.63 17.24
N SER A 948 -33.35 -5.68 18.05
CA SER A 948 -34.00 -5.96 19.34
C SER A 948 -35.40 -6.56 19.12
N GLY A 949 -35.59 -7.88 19.23
CA GLY A 949 -36.92 -8.49 19.14
C GLY A 949 -37.03 -10.00 19.40
N SER A 950 -37.58 -10.33 20.57
CA SER A 950 -38.31 -11.55 21.01
C SER A 950 -37.77 -12.95 20.66
N LEU A 951 -37.18 -13.61 21.67
CA LEU A 951 -37.32 -15.06 21.87
C LEU A 951 -38.79 -15.46 22.09
#